data_AF-A0AAU5X6A5-F1
#
_entry.id   AF-A0AAU5X6A5-F1
#
_cell.length_a   1.000
_cell.length_b   1.000
_cell.length_c   1.000
_cell.angle_alpha   90.00
_cell.angle_beta   90.00
_cell.angle_gamma   90.00
#
_symmetry.space_group_name_H-M   'P 1'
#
loop_
_entity.id
_entity.type
_entity.pdbx_description
1 polymer ?
#
loop_
_entity_poly.entity_id
_entity_poly.type
_entity_poly.pdbx_seq_one_letter_code
_entity_poly.pdbx_strand_id
1 'polypeptide(L)'
;MQPFVMPDFYMPYPARINPNLERSREHSTAWARKMGMLDSPKPGGGLIWDETDLARMDYGLMCAYTHPDCDGPALDLITDWYVWVFFFDDQFLEKFKYSRDLPAAKAYVDRLELFMTAGDETSPEPENAAEAGLKDLWERTVPAMSDDWRRRFTLSTHNLMVESMWELDNIDQGRIANPIEYVQMRRRVGGAPWSANLVEYAAGAELPERFARTRPMQVLSDTFSDAVHLRNDLYSYEREVRQEGENSNAVLVFERFFGCPTQEAAELVNDLLTSRLQQFETTALTEVPSLLAEGGASPAEQIAVAAYVKGLQDWQSGGQEWHARSSRYMNDASSLPSGPTGLGTSAATVAMGLRHRIRQHSFRAYEPVGPLPLPEPYMPFTHRTSPHLDDARRYSVGWARAMGFFDPVPGARAGVWDEKRFIGLDLAHCASMIHADAEPEQLHLSTDWLSWGTYGDDYFPAVFGSSRNLPAAKACNDRLSLFMPLEEGLPVPEPANPLECGLADLWRRTAGPMTDRARRRFRTAVEDMTASWLWELANQALGRVPDPIDYVEMRRKTFGSDMTRSLARLAHAETVPDEIYRTRVMHELETAAQDYACFTNDLFSYQKEIEFEGELHNIVLVIQNFLGVDRLTARDITAELMTARMHQFEHIATADLTVMFEEHDLDEEARAVIARDVQDLKDWMSGILEWHRRCVRYTEPELLRLRSEAMTPPLPHPPHAGLGTSAVRVPARPTQESRP
;
A
#
# COMPACT_ATOMS: atom_id res chain seq x y z
N MET A 1 -26.59 -1.17 -26.67
CA MET A 1 -27.36 -1.20 -25.40
C MET A 1 -26.35 -0.92 -24.32
N GLN A 2 -26.57 0.10 -23.48
CA GLN A 2 -25.60 0.48 -22.45
C GLN A 2 -25.21 -0.73 -21.60
N PRO A 3 -23.92 -0.86 -21.22
CA PRO A 3 -23.41 -2.02 -20.50
C PRO A 3 -24.04 -2.23 -19.13
N PHE A 4 -24.34 -1.12 -18.45
CA PHE A 4 -24.98 -1.05 -17.15
C PHE A 4 -25.60 0.35 -16.98
N VAL A 5 -26.46 0.52 -15.99
CA VAL A 5 -26.95 1.82 -15.53
C VAL A 5 -25.87 2.44 -14.65
N MET A 6 -25.43 3.65 -14.98
CA MET A 6 -24.40 4.37 -14.23
C MET A 6 -24.80 4.49 -12.75
N PRO A 7 -23.97 4.05 -11.80
CA PRO A 7 -24.26 4.19 -10.38
C PRO A 7 -24.19 5.67 -9.95
N ASP A 8 -24.91 6.01 -8.88
CA ASP A 8 -24.78 7.31 -8.23
C ASP A 8 -23.43 7.39 -7.50
N PHE A 9 -22.68 8.47 -7.72
CA PHE A 9 -21.38 8.68 -7.12
C PHE A 9 -21.46 9.39 -5.77
N TYR A 10 -20.72 8.89 -4.77
CA TYR A 10 -20.40 9.68 -3.59
C TYR A 10 -19.44 10.82 -3.97
N MET A 11 -19.85 12.08 -3.83
CA MET A 11 -19.00 13.25 -4.06
C MET A 11 -19.33 14.36 -3.05
N PRO A 12 -18.56 14.48 -1.95
CA PRO A 12 -18.87 15.43 -0.89
C PRO A 12 -18.50 16.87 -1.23
N TYR A 13 -17.71 17.08 -2.29
CA TYR A 13 -17.19 18.39 -2.68
C TYR A 13 -17.97 18.97 -3.86
N PRO A 14 -18.35 20.27 -3.84
CA PRO A 14 -18.99 20.90 -4.97
C PRO A 14 -17.98 21.19 -6.09
N ALA A 15 -18.34 20.90 -7.33
CA ALA A 15 -17.55 21.30 -8.49
C ALA A 15 -17.53 22.83 -8.63
N ARG A 16 -16.36 23.39 -8.97
CA ARG A 16 -16.12 24.82 -9.19
C ARG A 16 -15.46 25.00 -10.55
N ILE A 17 -15.70 26.13 -11.22
CA ILE A 17 -15.18 26.37 -12.57
C ILE A 17 -14.26 27.59 -12.60
N ASN A 18 -13.10 27.44 -13.24
CA ASN A 18 -12.15 28.52 -13.45
C ASN A 18 -12.73 29.56 -14.44
N PRO A 19 -12.70 30.87 -14.13
CA PRO A 19 -13.22 31.90 -15.02
C PRO A 19 -12.43 32.05 -16.34
N ASN A 20 -11.24 31.45 -16.46
CA ASN A 20 -10.37 31.54 -17.63
C ASN A 20 -10.59 30.42 -18.66
N LEU A 21 -11.68 29.64 -18.56
CA LEU A 21 -11.97 28.51 -19.45
C LEU A 21 -11.84 28.85 -20.96
N GLU A 22 -12.53 29.89 -21.43
CA GLU A 22 -12.54 30.21 -22.87
C GLU A 22 -11.15 30.60 -23.37
N ARG A 23 -10.39 31.32 -22.54
CA ARG A 23 -8.99 31.66 -22.83
C ARG A 23 -8.13 30.40 -22.98
N SER A 24 -8.30 29.44 -22.07
CA SER A 24 -7.55 28.18 -22.12
C SER A 24 -7.90 27.35 -23.35
N ARG A 25 -9.18 27.26 -23.74
CA ARG A 25 -9.60 26.57 -24.97
C ARG A 25 -8.95 27.17 -26.22
N GLU A 26 -8.96 28.49 -26.35
CA GLU A 26 -8.33 29.19 -27.48
C GLU A 26 -6.80 28.95 -27.50
N HIS A 27 -6.15 29.10 -26.34
CA HIS A 27 -4.72 28.89 -26.19
C HIS A 27 -4.31 27.46 -26.54
N SER A 28 -4.90 26.45 -25.89
CA SER A 28 -4.49 25.05 -26.07
C SER A 28 -4.83 24.50 -27.45
N THR A 29 -5.88 24.99 -28.10
CA THR A 29 -6.15 24.66 -29.52
C THR A 29 -5.06 25.20 -30.43
N ALA A 30 -4.63 26.45 -30.21
CA ALA A 30 -3.53 27.04 -30.99
C ALA A 30 -2.20 26.32 -30.71
N TRP A 31 -1.95 25.95 -29.45
CA TRP A 31 -0.78 25.19 -29.05
C TRP A 31 -0.73 23.79 -29.66
N ALA A 32 -1.82 23.02 -29.60
CA ALA A 32 -1.93 21.68 -30.19
C ALA A 32 -1.67 21.69 -31.71
N ARG A 33 -2.18 22.72 -32.41
CA ARG A 33 -1.88 22.94 -33.83
C ARG A 33 -0.40 23.20 -34.06
N LYS A 34 0.22 24.07 -33.25
CA LYS A 34 1.66 24.39 -33.34
C LYS A 34 2.55 23.17 -33.11
N MET A 35 2.16 22.26 -32.20
CA MET A 35 2.89 21.02 -31.93
C MET A 35 2.65 19.93 -32.99
N GLY A 36 1.75 20.14 -33.94
CA GLY A 36 1.43 19.17 -35.01
C GLY A 36 0.50 18.03 -34.57
N MET A 37 -0.15 18.14 -33.41
CA MET A 37 -1.08 17.11 -32.92
C MET A 37 -2.32 16.98 -33.82
N LEU A 38 -2.78 18.11 -34.37
CA LEU A 38 -3.97 18.17 -35.24
C LEU A 38 -3.68 17.80 -36.71
N ASP A 39 -2.41 17.53 -37.03
CA ASP A 39 -1.95 17.11 -38.36
C ASP A 39 -1.32 15.71 -38.33
N SER A 40 -1.35 15.04 -37.17
CA SER A 40 -0.69 13.75 -36.98
C SER A 40 -1.48 12.61 -37.63
N PRO A 41 -0.89 11.83 -38.57
CA PRO A 41 -1.62 10.80 -39.30
C PRO A 41 -1.79 9.50 -38.49
N LYS A 42 -2.92 8.82 -38.70
CA LYS A 42 -3.15 7.43 -38.24
C LYS A 42 -2.60 6.42 -39.26
N PRO A 43 -2.09 5.25 -38.83
CA PRO A 43 -1.65 4.19 -39.76
C PRO A 43 -2.74 3.73 -40.73
N GLY A 44 -4.00 3.68 -40.28
CA GLY A 44 -5.17 3.31 -41.10
C GLY A 44 -5.70 4.39 -42.05
N GLY A 45 -5.06 5.57 -42.08
CA GLY A 45 -5.54 6.74 -42.81
C GLY A 45 -6.41 7.67 -41.94
N GLY A 46 -6.40 8.96 -42.26
CA GLY A 46 -6.99 10.01 -41.43
C GLY A 46 -6.01 10.58 -40.41
N LEU A 47 -6.51 11.44 -39.54
CA LEU A 47 -5.75 12.11 -38.49
C LEU A 47 -6.04 11.46 -37.14
N ILE A 48 -5.07 11.53 -36.23
CA ILE A 48 -5.25 11.08 -34.83
C ILE A 48 -6.39 11.89 -34.23
N TRP A 49 -6.24 13.21 -34.25
CA TRP A 49 -7.27 14.19 -33.93
C TRP A 49 -7.36 15.25 -35.02
N ASP A 50 -8.56 15.80 -35.22
CA ASP A 50 -8.74 17.12 -35.83
C ASP A 50 -9.22 18.16 -34.79
N GLU A 51 -9.43 19.41 -35.23
CA GLU A 51 -9.94 20.49 -34.37
C GLU A 51 -11.32 20.17 -33.78
N THR A 52 -12.16 19.44 -34.51
CA THR A 52 -13.49 19.04 -34.06
C THR A 52 -13.39 18.02 -32.94
N ASP A 53 -12.48 17.04 -33.08
CA ASP A 53 -12.20 16.05 -32.06
C ASP A 53 -11.72 16.72 -30.76
N LEU A 54 -10.72 17.60 -30.86
CA LEU A 54 -10.19 18.33 -29.69
C LEU A 54 -11.29 19.16 -29.00
N ALA A 55 -12.09 19.89 -29.78
CA ALA A 55 -13.20 20.69 -29.23
C ALA A 55 -14.28 19.83 -28.56
N ARG A 56 -14.54 18.62 -29.06
CA ARG A 56 -15.52 17.68 -28.50
C ARG A 56 -15.07 17.02 -27.20
N MET A 57 -13.76 16.78 -27.06
CA MET A 57 -13.17 16.22 -25.84
C MET A 57 -13.08 17.27 -24.72
N ASP A 58 -12.87 18.53 -25.10
CA ASP A 58 -12.94 19.72 -24.24
C ASP A 58 -12.07 19.60 -22.97
N TYR A 59 -10.78 19.37 -23.16
CA TYR A 59 -9.80 19.33 -22.07
C TYR A 59 -9.66 20.66 -21.33
N GLY A 60 -9.99 21.78 -21.99
CA GLY A 60 -10.11 23.08 -21.34
C GLY A 60 -11.18 23.07 -20.25
N LEU A 61 -12.36 22.50 -20.52
CA LEU A 61 -13.43 22.36 -19.53
C LEU A 61 -13.01 21.48 -18.36
N MET A 62 -12.34 20.36 -18.64
CA MET A 62 -11.80 19.50 -17.59
C MET A 62 -10.86 20.29 -16.69
N CYS A 63 -9.86 20.97 -17.26
CA CYS A 63 -8.85 21.70 -16.49
C CYS A 63 -9.45 22.87 -15.71
N ALA A 64 -10.45 23.56 -16.29
CA ALA A 64 -11.15 24.63 -15.59
C ALA A 64 -11.94 24.12 -14.38
N TYR A 65 -12.48 22.90 -14.45
CA TYR A 65 -13.14 22.28 -13.31
C TYR A 65 -12.17 21.76 -12.25
N THR A 66 -11.05 21.16 -12.68
CA THR A 66 -10.09 20.53 -11.76
C THR A 66 -9.13 21.53 -11.12
N HIS A 67 -8.92 22.70 -11.74
CA HIS A 67 -8.03 23.76 -11.24
C HIS A 67 -8.77 25.12 -11.19
N PRO A 68 -9.80 25.24 -10.34
CA PRO A 68 -10.70 26.40 -10.34
C PRO A 68 -10.05 27.71 -9.86
N ASP A 69 -8.93 27.65 -9.13
CA ASP A 69 -8.32 28.81 -8.46
C ASP A 69 -7.01 29.30 -9.11
N CYS A 70 -6.43 28.55 -10.05
CA CYS A 70 -5.20 28.98 -10.71
C CYS A 70 -5.46 30.15 -11.66
N ASP A 71 -4.43 30.95 -11.93
CA ASP A 71 -4.54 32.04 -12.89
C ASP A 71 -4.62 31.53 -14.33
N GLY A 72 -4.88 32.45 -15.26
CA GLY A 72 -4.99 32.09 -16.68
C GLY A 72 -3.73 31.38 -17.21
N PRO A 73 -2.53 31.97 -17.12
CA PRO A 73 -1.31 31.34 -17.63
C PRO A 73 -1.02 29.94 -17.05
N ALA A 74 -1.29 29.73 -15.77
CA ALA A 74 -1.18 28.40 -15.16
C ALA A 74 -2.22 27.43 -15.75
N LEU A 75 -3.49 27.87 -15.91
CA LEU A 75 -4.54 27.05 -16.51
C LEU A 75 -4.20 26.65 -17.95
N ASP A 76 -3.64 27.55 -18.75
CA ASP A 76 -3.21 27.28 -20.12
C ASP A 76 -2.15 26.17 -20.14
N LEU A 77 -1.10 26.30 -19.31
CA LEU A 77 -0.02 25.31 -19.26
C LEU A 77 -0.53 23.94 -18.81
N ILE A 78 -1.38 23.90 -17.79
CA ILE A 78 -1.98 22.66 -17.31
C ILE A 78 -2.86 22.04 -18.40
N THR A 79 -3.64 22.86 -19.12
CA THR A 79 -4.48 22.38 -20.22
C THR A 79 -3.63 21.83 -21.36
N ASP A 80 -2.50 22.48 -21.69
CA ASP A 80 -1.54 21.96 -22.68
C ASP A 80 -0.96 20.60 -22.25
N TRP A 81 -0.63 20.43 -20.96
CA TRP A 81 -0.21 19.14 -20.40
C TRP A 81 -1.27 18.05 -20.54
N TYR A 82 -2.54 18.36 -20.25
CA TYR A 82 -3.63 17.39 -20.41
C TYR A 82 -3.91 17.06 -21.88
N VAL A 83 -3.86 18.05 -22.77
CA VAL A 83 -3.94 17.83 -24.22
C VAL A 83 -2.83 16.89 -24.67
N TRP A 84 -1.61 17.07 -24.18
CA TRP A 84 -0.47 16.21 -24.51
C TRP A 84 -0.66 14.76 -24.05
N VAL A 85 -1.03 14.52 -22.80
CA VAL A 85 -1.14 13.14 -22.28
C VAL A 85 -2.25 12.36 -23.01
N PHE A 86 -3.40 12.97 -23.25
CA PHE A 86 -4.46 12.29 -24.00
C PHE A 86 -4.09 12.09 -25.48
N PHE A 87 -3.32 13.00 -26.07
CA PHE A 87 -2.82 12.82 -27.42
C PHE A 87 -1.82 11.67 -27.50
N PHE A 88 -0.91 11.59 -26.53
CA PHE A 88 0.04 10.49 -26.39
C PHE A 88 -0.69 9.15 -26.29
N ASP A 89 -1.70 9.04 -25.43
CA ASP A 89 -2.51 7.82 -25.24
C ASP A 89 -3.20 7.38 -26.54
N ASP A 90 -3.95 8.29 -27.18
CA ASP A 90 -4.65 8.00 -28.45
C ASP A 90 -3.64 7.70 -29.59
N GLN A 91 -2.47 8.35 -29.61
CA GLN A 91 -1.40 8.04 -30.57
C GLN A 91 -0.79 6.67 -30.33
N PHE A 92 -0.56 6.29 -29.07
CA PHE A 92 0.00 5.00 -28.69
C PHE A 92 -0.96 3.86 -29.05
N LEU A 93 -2.26 4.04 -28.78
CA LEU A 93 -3.33 3.12 -29.19
C LEU A 93 -3.28 2.85 -30.70
N GLU A 94 -3.30 3.92 -31.51
CA GLU A 94 -3.35 3.83 -32.98
C GLU A 94 -2.08 3.22 -33.58
N LYS A 95 -0.90 3.48 -33.01
CA LYS A 95 0.38 2.98 -33.55
C LYS A 95 0.75 1.58 -33.08
N PHE A 96 0.48 1.26 -31.82
CA PHE A 96 1.08 0.11 -31.14
C PHE A 96 0.07 -0.88 -30.59
N LYS A 97 -1.06 -0.45 -30.01
CA LYS A 97 -2.03 -1.40 -29.42
C LYS A 97 -2.70 -2.29 -30.46
N TYR A 98 -3.08 -1.75 -31.62
CA TYR A 98 -3.67 -2.57 -32.69
C TYR A 98 -2.67 -3.50 -33.38
N SER A 99 -1.41 -3.06 -33.54
CA SER A 99 -0.35 -3.82 -34.21
C SER A 99 0.32 -4.83 -33.29
N ARG A 100 0.28 -4.59 -31.97
CA ARG A 100 0.96 -5.34 -30.91
C ARG A 100 2.48 -5.36 -31.04
N ASP A 101 3.05 -4.29 -31.58
CA ASP A 101 4.49 -4.14 -31.77
C ASP A 101 5.18 -3.64 -30.49
N LEU A 102 5.43 -4.57 -29.56
CA LEU A 102 6.08 -4.28 -28.28
C LEU A 102 7.49 -3.66 -28.44
N PRO A 103 8.40 -4.16 -29.31
CA PRO A 103 9.71 -3.54 -29.50
C PRO A 103 9.64 -2.09 -30.00
N ALA A 104 8.74 -1.79 -30.96
CA ALA A 104 8.59 -0.43 -31.46
C ALA A 104 7.97 0.51 -30.42
N ALA A 105 7.01 0.01 -29.64
CA ALA A 105 6.39 0.75 -28.54
C ALA A 105 7.41 1.11 -27.45
N LYS A 106 8.27 0.16 -27.08
CA LYS A 106 9.36 0.40 -26.11
C LYS A 106 10.32 1.47 -26.62
N ALA A 107 10.81 1.33 -27.86
CA ALA A 107 11.74 2.30 -28.45
C ALA A 107 11.14 3.72 -28.52
N TYR A 108 9.82 3.83 -28.72
CA TYR A 108 9.11 5.10 -28.70
C TYR A 108 9.05 5.73 -27.30
N VAL A 109 8.73 4.94 -26.26
CA VAL A 109 8.72 5.41 -24.86
C VAL A 109 10.13 5.78 -24.39
N ASP A 110 11.13 4.94 -24.63
CA ASP A 110 12.54 5.20 -24.27
C ASP A 110 13.03 6.52 -24.89
N ARG A 111 12.58 6.84 -26.11
CA ARG A 111 12.94 8.09 -26.78
C ARG A 111 12.23 9.31 -26.17
N LEU A 112 10.96 9.19 -25.78
CA LEU A 112 10.23 10.28 -25.12
C LEU A 112 10.91 10.71 -23.81
N GLU A 113 11.50 9.77 -23.07
CA GLU A 113 12.23 10.08 -21.84
C GLU A 113 13.39 11.04 -22.03
N LEU A 114 14.02 11.04 -23.21
CA LEU A 114 15.13 11.95 -23.53
C LEU A 114 14.73 13.43 -23.57
N PHE A 115 13.43 13.73 -23.57
CA PHE A 115 12.91 15.10 -23.52
C PHE A 115 12.67 15.61 -22.08
N MET A 116 12.75 14.73 -21.07
CA MET A 116 12.65 15.09 -19.66
C MET A 116 14.02 15.48 -19.08
N THR A 117 14.66 16.48 -19.67
CA THR A 117 16.04 16.89 -19.36
C THR A 117 16.23 17.41 -17.93
N ALA A 118 17.42 17.16 -17.36
CA ALA A 118 17.86 17.71 -16.08
C ALA A 118 19.16 18.52 -16.22
N GLY A 119 19.28 19.63 -15.47
CA GLY A 119 20.50 20.45 -15.46
C GLY A 119 20.84 21.04 -16.83
N ASP A 120 22.04 20.75 -17.34
CA ASP A 120 22.57 21.23 -18.62
C ASP A 120 22.32 20.24 -19.79
N GLU A 121 21.49 19.22 -19.59
CA GLU A 121 21.15 18.24 -20.63
C GLU A 121 20.37 18.87 -21.78
N THR A 122 20.67 18.44 -23.00
CA THR A 122 19.96 18.85 -24.22
C THR A 122 19.15 17.70 -24.78
N SER A 123 17.86 17.93 -25.02
CA SER A 123 17.00 16.95 -25.68
C SER A 123 17.37 16.80 -27.16
N PRO A 124 17.05 15.66 -27.81
CA PRO A 124 17.14 15.55 -29.26
C PRO A 124 16.13 16.48 -29.98
N GLU A 125 16.24 16.59 -31.30
CA GLU A 125 15.22 17.26 -32.12
C GLU A 125 13.95 16.39 -32.21
N PRO A 126 12.75 16.97 -31.97
CA PRO A 126 11.50 16.22 -32.06
C PRO A 126 11.22 15.65 -33.45
N GLU A 127 10.85 14.38 -33.51
CA GLU A 127 10.46 13.69 -34.76
C GLU A 127 8.95 13.54 -34.93
N ASN A 128 8.17 13.79 -33.87
CA ASN A 128 6.72 13.69 -33.88
C ASN A 128 6.07 14.68 -32.89
N ALA A 129 4.73 14.78 -32.95
CA ALA A 129 3.97 15.74 -32.17
C ALA A 129 4.01 15.49 -30.65
N ALA A 130 4.13 14.23 -30.20
CA ALA A 130 4.25 13.91 -28.78
C ALA A 130 5.62 14.36 -28.24
N GLU A 131 6.70 14.10 -28.97
CA GLU A 131 8.04 14.61 -28.64
C GLU A 131 8.09 16.14 -28.62
N ALA A 132 7.50 16.80 -29.63
CA ALA A 132 7.48 18.25 -29.71
C ALA A 132 6.71 18.89 -28.55
N GLY A 133 5.56 18.31 -28.21
CA GLY A 133 4.76 18.74 -27.07
C GLY A 133 5.49 18.55 -25.74
N LEU A 134 6.11 17.38 -25.50
CA LEU A 134 6.82 17.09 -24.26
C LEU A 134 8.00 18.05 -24.08
N LYS A 135 8.76 18.32 -25.15
CA LYS A 135 9.85 19.29 -25.12
C LYS A 135 9.38 20.69 -24.68
N ASP A 136 8.35 21.23 -25.34
CA ASP A 136 7.81 22.57 -25.05
C ASP A 136 7.27 22.65 -23.61
N LEU A 137 6.53 21.64 -23.19
CA LEU A 137 5.93 21.57 -21.85
C LEU A 137 6.99 21.45 -20.75
N TRP A 138 8.02 20.65 -20.95
CA TRP A 138 9.13 20.50 -20.01
C TRP A 138 9.87 21.83 -19.82
N GLU A 139 10.23 22.50 -20.93
CA GLU A 139 10.92 23.80 -20.93
C GLU A 139 10.10 24.90 -20.23
N ARG A 140 8.77 24.85 -20.31
CA ARG A 140 7.85 25.82 -19.66
C ARG A 140 7.59 25.54 -18.19
N THR A 141 7.69 24.29 -17.75
CA THR A 141 7.28 23.84 -16.41
C THR A 141 8.45 23.80 -15.44
N VAL A 142 9.55 23.15 -15.85
CA VAL A 142 10.68 22.83 -14.98
C VAL A 142 11.33 24.05 -14.31
N PRO A 143 11.54 25.19 -15.00
CA PRO A 143 12.19 26.35 -14.39
C PRO A 143 11.47 26.91 -13.15
N ALA A 144 10.17 26.67 -13.00
CA ALA A 144 9.37 27.18 -11.90
C ALA A 144 9.35 26.26 -10.65
N MET A 145 9.81 25.01 -10.79
CA MET A 145 9.65 23.98 -9.75
C MET A 145 10.98 23.60 -9.10
N SER A 146 10.94 23.09 -7.86
CA SER A 146 12.14 22.62 -7.17
C SER A 146 12.68 21.32 -7.76
N ASP A 147 13.94 20.99 -7.45
CA ASP A 147 14.55 19.72 -7.83
C ASP A 147 13.85 18.50 -7.21
N ASP A 148 13.21 18.64 -6.04
CA ASP A 148 12.44 17.53 -5.47
C ASP A 148 11.16 17.26 -6.25
N TRP A 149 10.40 18.30 -6.56
CA TRP A 149 9.23 18.17 -7.41
C TRP A 149 9.59 17.61 -8.79
N ARG A 150 10.68 18.10 -9.40
CA ARG A 150 11.15 17.61 -10.71
C ARG A 150 11.40 16.10 -10.68
N ARG A 151 12.10 15.59 -9.66
CA ARG A 151 12.33 14.13 -9.51
C ARG A 151 11.03 13.35 -9.41
N ARG A 152 10.05 13.84 -8.65
CA ARG A 152 8.73 13.19 -8.50
C ARG A 152 7.94 13.24 -9.80
N PHE A 153 7.96 14.37 -10.49
CA PHE A 153 7.24 14.55 -11.74
C PHE A 153 7.84 13.73 -12.89
N THR A 154 9.18 13.67 -13.01
CA THR A 154 9.87 12.77 -13.95
C THR A 154 9.47 11.33 -13.71
N LEU A 155 9.47 10.87 -12.45
CA LEU A 155 9.05 9.51 -12.11
C LEU A 155 7.59 9.25 -12.49
N SER A 156 6.67 10.16 -12.17
CA SER A 156 5.26 10.01 -12.52
C SER A 156 5.02 10.01 -14.04
N THR A 157 5.78 10.81 -14.79
CA THR A 157 5.69 10.90 -16.25
C THR A 157 6.27 9.65 -16.92
N HIS A 158 7.41 9.15 -16.43
CA HIS A 158 7.95 7.84 -16.82
C HIS A 158 6.92 6.73 -16.59
N ASN A 159 6.35 6.66 -15.39
CA ASN A 159 5.40 5.62 -15.04
C ASN A 159 4.14 5.66 -15.91
N LEU A 160 3.62 6.86 -16.20
CA LEU A 160 2.52 7.09 -17.14
C LEU A 160 2.81 6.51 -18.53
N MET A 161 4.02 6.73 -19.07
CA MET A 161 4.37 6.20 -20.40
C MET A 161 4.56 4.67 -20.38
N VAL A 162 5.07 4.12 -19.26
CA VAL A 162 5.24 2.67 -19.08
C VAL A 162 3.90 1.95 -18.86
N GLU A 163 2.83 2.63 -18.43
CA GLU A 163 1.47 2.06 -18.36
C GLU A 163 1.05 1.45 -19.68
N SER A 164 1.22 2.20 -20.76
CA SER A 164 0.77 1.79 -22.09
C SER A 164 1.47 0.50 -22.55
N MET A 165 2.68 0.24 -22.08
CA MET A 165 3.40 -1.03 -22.31
C MET A 165 2.77 -2.20 -21.53
N TRP A 166 2.37 -1.97 -20.28
CA TRP A 166 1.70 -2.99 -19.47
C TRP A 166 0.33 -3.37 -20.02
N GLU A 167 -0.46 -2.38 -20.43
CA GLU A 167 -1.76 -2.61 -21.07
C GLU A 167 -1.61 -3.39 -22.38
N LEU A 168 -0.60 -3.04 -23.18
CA LEU A 168 -0.29 -3.74 -24.42
C LEU A 168 0.06 -5.21 -24.21
N ASP A 169 0.88 -5.52 -23.19
CA ASP A 169 1.22 -6.89 -22.80
C ASP A 169 -0.03 -7.68 -22.38
N ASN A 170 -0.92 -7.08 -21.55
CA ASN A 170 -2.17 -7.73 -21.15
C ASN A 170 -3.11 -8.00 -22.34
N ILE A 171 -3.20 -7.07 -23.28
CA ILE A 171 -3.99 -7.23 -24.52
C ILE A 171 -3.40 -8.33 -25.39
N ASP A 172 -2.07 -8.38 -25.53
CA ASP A 172 -1.41 -9.39 -26.36
C ASP A 172 -1.66 -10.81 -25.81
N GLN A 173 -1.48 -10.97 -24.50
CA GLN A 173 -1.68 -12.24 -23.81
C GLN A 173 -3.16 -12.61 -23.58
N GLY A 174 -4.10 -11.68 -23.80
CA GLY A 174 -5.51 -11.87 -23.45
C GLY A 174 -5.74 -12.04 -21.94
N ARG A 175 -4.88 -11.43 -21.12
CA ARG A 175 -4.85 -11.58 -19.67
C ARG A 175 -5.66 -10.48 -19.01
N ILE A 176 -6.44 -10.85 -18.00
CA ILE A 176 -7.16 -9.92 -17.13
C ILE A 176 -6.56 -10.03 -15.74
N ALA A 177 -6.16 -8.89 -15.18
CA ALA A 177 -5.54 -8.82 -13.85
C ALA A 177 -6.53 -9.25 -12.75
N ASN A 178 -5.99 -9.73 -11.61
CA ASN A 178 -6.80 -9.91 -10.40
C ASN A 178 -7.08 -8.55 -9.71
N PRO A 179 -8.08 -8.43 -8.84
CA PRO A 179 -8.43 -7.13 -8.23
C PRO A 179 -7.27 -6.42 -7.51
N ILE A 180 -6.39 -7.17 -6.83
CA ILE A 180 -5.24 -6.60 -6.11
C ILE A 180 -4.17 -6.10 -7.09
N GLU A 181 -3.82 -6.92 -8.09
CA GLU A 181 -2.89 -6.54 -9.15
C GLU A 181 -3.40 -5.30 -9.89
N TYR A 182 -4.69 -5.28 -10.23
CA TYR A 182 -5.30 -4.20 -11.00
C TYR A 182 -5.12 -2.84 -10.32
N VAL A 183 -5.53 -2.74 -9.04
CA VAL A 183 -5.44 -1.48 -8.29
C VAL A 183 -3.97 -1.06 -8.10
N GLN A 184 -3.10 -2.01 -7.76
CA GLN A 184 -1.67 -1.75 -7.58
C GLN A 184 -1.03 -1.21 -8.86
N MET A 185 -1.33 -1.83 -10.01
CA MET A 185 -0.81 -1.41 -11.30
C MET A 185 -1.38 -0.04 -11.70
N ARG A 186 -2.70 0.15 -11.66
CA ARG A 186 -3.31 1.44 -12.01
C ARG A 186 -2.80 2.59 -11.17
N ARG A 187 -2.52 2.38 -9.88
CA ARG A 187 -1.89 3.41 -9.06
C ARG A 187 -0.46 3.69 -9.47
N ARG A 188 0.33 2.66 -9.79
CA ARG A 188 1.75 2.83 -10.09
C ARG A 188 1.98 3.50 -11.43
N VAL A 189 1.28 3.05 -12.45
CA VAL A 189 1.51 3.45 -13.84
C VAL A 189 0.44 4.40 -14.38
N GLY A 190 -0.71 4.54 -13.73
CA GLY A 190 -1.78 5.43 -14.16
C GLY A 190 -1.42 6.92 -14.20
N GLY A 191 -2.21 7.69 -14.96
CA GLY A 191 -2.05 9.16 -15.05
C GLY A 191 -2.53 10.00 -13.86
N ALA A 192 -3.09 9.40 -12.81
CA ALA A 192 -3.60 10.14 -11.66
C ALA A 192 -2.49 10.64 -10.70
N PRO A 193 -1.45 9.86 -10.33
CA PRO A 193 -0.28 10.39 -9.63
C PRO A 193 0.39 11.56 -10.36
N TRP A 194 0.47 11.48 -11.69
CA TRP A 194 0.96 12.56 -12.55
C TRP A 194 0.08 13.82 -12.43
N SER A 195 -1.25 13.64 -12.45
CA SER A 195 -2.21 14.73 -12.20
C SER A 195 -2.04 15.36 -10.80
N ALA A 196 -1.75 14.54 -9.78
CA ALA A 196 -1.50 15.03 -8.43
C ALA A 196 -0.25 15.93 -8.37
N ASN A 197 0.80 15.65 -9.16
CA ASN A 197 1.96 16.55 -9.23
C ASN A 197 1.64 17.87 -9.95
N LEU A 198 0.78 17.86 -10.98
CA LEU A 198 0.32 19.09 -11.62
C LEU A 198 -0.54 19.97 -10.69
N VAL A 199 -1.27 19.38 -9.74
CA VAL A 199 -2.00 20.14 -8.71
C VAL A 199 -1.04 21.02 -7.88
N GLU A 200 0.16 20.54 -7.57
CA GLU A 200 1.17 21.34 -6.84
C GLU A 200 1.59 22.58 -7.64
N TYR A 201 1.80 22.43 -8.95
CA TYR A 201 2.09 23.55 -9.84
C TYR A 201 0.90 24.52 -9.90
N ALA A 202 -0.30 24.00 -10.15
CA ALA A 202 -1.52 24.78 -10.31
C ALA A 202 -1.89 25.60 -9.08
N ALA A 203 -1.73 25.00 -7.90
CA ALA A 203 -2.04 25.64 -6.62
C ALA A 203 -0.90 26.57 -6.15
N GLY A 204 0.26 26.57 -6.82
CA GLY A 204 1.47 27.25 -6.33
C GLY A 204 1.90 26.71 -4.96
N ALA A 205 1.70 25.41 -4.73
CA ALA A 205 1.77 24.78 -3.41
C ALA A 205 2.53 23.46 -3.50
N GLU A 206 3.84 23.56 -3.73
CA GLU A 206 4.72 22.39 -3.70
C GLU A 206 4.74 21.77 -2.30
N LEU A 207 4.60 20.45 -2.25
CA LEU A 207 4.74 19.71 -1.01
C LEU A 207 6.19 19.81 -0.49
N PRO A 208 6.39 20.18 0.79
CA PRO A 208 7.73 20.17 1.36
C PRO A 208 8.33 18.76 1.32
N GLU A 209 9.57 18.63 0.85
CA GLU A 209 10.24 17.32 0.65
C GLU A 209 10.15 16.42 1.89
N ARG A 210 10.32 16.99 3.09
CA ARG A 210 10.26 16.25 4.36
C ARG A 210 8.89 15.64 4.68
N PHE A 211 7.81 16.11 4.04
CA PHE A 211 6.47 15.58 4.18
C PHE A 211 6.02 14.78 2.95
N ALA A 212 6.51 15.10 1.75
CA ALA A 212 6.06 14.50 0.49
C ALA A 212 6.16 12.96 0.46
N ARG A 213 7.18 12.40 1.13
CA ARG A 213 7.41 10.93 1.20
C ARG A 213 6.83 10.27 2.46
N THR A 214 6.05 10.98 3.25
CA THR A 214 5.45 10.42 4.48
C THR A 214 4.16 9.66 4.14
N ARG A 215 3.86 8.63 4.93
CA ARG A 215 2.69 7.76 4.71
C ARG A 215 1.37 8.53 4.53
N PRO A 216 0.99 9.51 5.39
CA PRO A 216 -0.28 10.22 5.20
C PRO A 216 -0.37 10.97 3.86
N MET A 217 0.75 11.51 3.37
CA MET A 217 0.78 12.19 2.07
C MET A 217 0.70 11.20 0.90
N GLN A 218 1.34 10.04 1.02
CA GLN A 218 1.21 8.96 0.05
C GLN A 218 -0.22 8.43 0.01
N VAL A 219 -0.85 8.17 1.16
CA VAL A 219 -2.25 7.73 1.24
C VAL A 219 -3.20 8.74 0.59
N LEU A 220 -2.97 10.05 0.73
CA LEU A 220 -3.76 11.06 0.02
C LEU A 220 -3.60 10.96 -1.50
N SER A 221 -2.36 10.86 -2.00
CA SER A 221 -2.09 10.71 -3.43
C SER A 221 -2.68 9.42 -3.99
N ASP A 222 -2.61 8.35 -3.21
CA ASP A 222 -3.02 7.00 -3.57
C ASP A 222 -4.54 6.86 -3.61
N THR A 223 -5.23 7.32 -2.57
CA THR A 223 -6.70 7.34 -2.52
C THR A 223 -7.30 8.28 -3.57
N PHE A 224 -6.64 9.42 -3.82
CA PHE A 224 -6.96 10.28 -4.95
C PHE A 224 -6.84 9.49 -6.26
N SER A 225 -5.69 8.85 -6.49
CA SER A 225 -5.42 8.12 -7.73
C SER A 225 -6.44 7.01 -7.98
N ASP A 226 -6.67 6.17 -6.98
CA ASP A 226 -7.68 5.11 -7.05
C ASP A 226 -9.07 5.68 -7.38
N ALA A 227 -9.48 6.78 -6.72
CA ALA A 227 -10.78 7.37 -6.97
C ALA A 227 -10.92 7.99 -8.37
N VAL A 228 -9.84 8.50 -8.93
CA VAL A 228 -9.81 9.01 -10.31
C VAL A 228 -9.93 7.86 -11.30
N HIS A 229 -9.12 6.81 -11.14
CA HIS A 229 -9.10 5.66 -12.05
C HIS A 229 -10.40 4.87 -12.01
N LEU A 230 -10.90 4.51 -10.82
CA LEU A 230 -12.15 3.73 -10.68
C LEU A 230 -13.35 4.49 -11.27
N ARG A 231 -13.38 5.82 -11.14
CA ARG A 231 -14.41 6.65 -11.78
C ARG A 231 -14.27 6.62 -13.30
N ASN A 232 -13.05 6.79 -13.80
CA ASN A 232 -12.78 6.72 -15.23
C ASN A 232 -13.25 5.38 -15.81
N ASP A 233 -12.89 4.26 -15.17
CA ASP A 233 -13.25 2.91 -15.60
C ASP A 233 -14.77 2.71 -15.74
N LEU A 234 -15.56 3.30 -14.83
CA LEU A 234 -17.03 3.27 -14.90
C LEU A 234 -17.57 4.05 -16.10
N TYR A 235 -17.02 5.22 -16.40
CA TYR A 235 -17.43 6.03 -17.55
C TYR A 235 -16.92 5.48 -18.89
N SER A 236 -15.75 4.85 -18.88
CA SER A 236 -15.04 4.42 -20.08
C SER A 236 -15.33 2.98 -20.49
N TYR A 237 -15.96 2.15 -19.63
CA TYR A 237 -16.16 0.71 -19.88
C TYR A 237 -16.69 0.36 -21.28
N GLU A 238 -17.72 1.05 -21.79
CA GLU A 238 -18.26 0.73 -23.12
C GLU A 238 -17.26 1.02 -24.24
N ARG A 239 -16.46 2.07 -24.12
CA ARG A 239 -15.42 2.40 -25.10
C ARG A 239 -14.26 1.44 -24.97
N GLU A 240 -13.63 1.40 -23.79
CA GLU A 240 -12.40 0.64 -23.54
C GLU A 240 -12.62 -0.86 -23.70
N VAL A 241 -13.59 -1.44 -22.99
CA VAL A 241 -13.74 -2.90 -22.95
C VAL A 241 -14.47 -3.43 -24.20
N ARG A 242 -15.52 -2.75 -24.68
CA ARG A 242 -16.35 -3.29 -25.77
C ARG A 242 -15.93 -2.86 -27.17
N GLN A 243 -15.29 -1.70 -27.33
CA GLN A 243 -14.90 -1.17 -28.65
C GLN A 243 -13.39 -1.32 -28.89
N GLU A 244 -12.57 -0.96 -27.92
CA GLU A 244 -11.10 -0.97 -28.04
C GLU A 244 -10.50 -2.34 -27.66
N GLY A 245 -11.20 -3.14 -26.85
CA GLY A 245 -10.73 -4.45 -26.40
C GLY A 245 -9.70 -4.36 -25.26
N GLU A 246 -9.76 -3.29 -24.48
CA GLU A 246 -8.92 -3.09 -23.30
C GLU A 246 -9.28 -4.10 -22.20
N ASN A 247 -8.24 -4.68 -21.59
CA ASN A 247 -8.37 -5.66 -20.50
C ASN A 247 -8.20 -5.01 -19.12
N SER A 248 -7.76 -3.74 -19.09
CA SER A 248 -7.37 -3.01 -17.88
C SER A 248 -8.48 -2.09 -17.36
N ASN A 249 -9.64 -2.66 -17.04
CA ASN A 249 -10.78 -1.91 -16.48
C ASN A 249 -11.35 -2.58 -15.21
N ALA A 250 -11.54 -1.83 -14.12
CA ALA A 250 -11.99 -2.39 -12.84
C ALA A 250 -13.32 -3.17 -12.93
N VAL A 251 -14.27 -2.71 -13.74
CA VAL A 251 -15.58 -3.38 -13.90
C VAL A 251 -15.38 -4.75 -14.55
N LEU A 252 -14.53 -4.84 -15.57
CA LEU A 252 -14.19 -6.12 -16.20
C LEU A 252 -13.46 -7.05 -15.22
N VAL A 253 -12.51 -6.52 -14.46
CA VAL A 253 -11.77 -7.28 -13.44
C VAL A 253 -12.74 -7.86 -12.40
N PHE A 254 -13.68 -7.06 -11.91
CA PHE A 254 -14.65 -7.48 -10.90
C PHE A 254 -15.68 -8.46 -11.47
N GLU A 255 -16.17 -8.22 -12.68
CA GLU A 255 -17.06 -9.14 -13.41
C GLU A 255 -16.42 -10.54 -13.53
N ARG A 256 -15.14 -10.59 -13.91
CA ARG A 256 -14.43 -11.86 -14.10
C ARG A 256 -14.06 -12.55 -12.80
N PHE A 257 -13.56 -11.79 -11.81
CA PHE A 257 -13.10 -12.36 -10.55
C PHE A 257 -14.27 -12.87 -9.71
N PHE A 258 -15.33 -12.07 -9.53
CA PHE A 258 -16.50 -12.47 -8.73
C PHE A 258 -17.50 -13.32 -9.50
N GLY A 259 -17.35 -13.46 -10.82
CA GLY A 259 -18.30 -14.18 -11.67
C GLY A 259 -19.71 -13.58 -11.65
N CYS A 260 -19.81 -12.26 -11.45
CA CYS A 260 -21.06 -11.53 -11.30
C CYS A 260 -21.47 -10.81 -12.61
N PRO A 261 -22.75 -10.43 -12.79
CA PRO A 261 -23.18 -9.62 -13.93
C PRO A 261 -22.50 -8.24 -13.96
N THR A 262 -22.31 -7.67 -15.16
CA THR A 262 -21.63 -6.38 -15.35
C THR A 262 -22.22 -5.23 -14.51
N GLN A 263 -23.55 -5.20 -14.30
CA GLN A 263 -24.21 -4.21 -13.43
C GLN A 263 -23.73 -4.30 -11.98
N GLU A 264 -23.64 -5.52 -11.44
CA GLU A 264 -23.20 -5.75 -10.06
C GLU A 264 -21.71 -5.41 -9.91
N ALA A 265 -20.88 -5.76 -10.90
CA ALA A 265 -19.48 -5.36 -10.93
C ALA A 265 -19.32 -3.83 -10.92
N ALA A 266 -20.12 -3.09 -11.69
CA ALA A 266 -20.09 -1.63 -11.71
C ALA A 266 -20.50 -1.02 -10.35
N GLU A 267 -21.48 -1.61 -9.67
CA GLU A 267 -21.88 -1.20 -8.32
C GLU A 267 -20.78 -1.45 -7.29
N LEU A 268 -20.12 -2.61 -7.34
CA LEU A 268 -18.98 -2.92 -6.47
C LEU A 268 -17.77 -1.99 -6.69
N VAL A 269 -17.49 -1.64 -7.95
CA VAL A 269 -16.45 -0.65 -8.28
C VAL A 269 -16.82 0.73 -7.71
N ASN A 270 -18.10 1.12 -7.75
CA ASN A 270 -18.57 2.36 -7.15
C ASN A 270 -18.51 2.35 -5.60
N ASP A 271 -18.78 1.22 -4.96
CA ASP A 271 -18.60 1.06 -3.53
C ASP A 271 -17.11 1.20 -3.14
N LEU A 272 -16.21 0.66 -3.95
CA LEU A 272 -14.76 0.81 -3.76
C LEU A 272 -14.34 2.27 -3.94
N LEU A 273 -14.77 2.92 -5.02
CA LEU A 273 -14.56 4.35 -5.27
C LEU A 273 -15.02 5.21 -4.09
N THR A 274 -16.23 4.94 -3.57
CA THR A 274 -16.78 5.61 -2.39
C THR A 274 -15.90 5.41 -1.17
N SER A 275 -15.42 4.19 -0.95
CA SER A 275 -14.51 3.88 0.15
C SER A 275 -13.20 4.66 0.06
N ARG A 276 -12.60 4.76 -1.13
CA ARG A 276 -11.34 5.49 -1.33
C ARG A 276 -11.49 6.98 -1.08
N LEU A 277 -12.62 7.57 -1.49
CA LEU A 277 -12.95 8.97 -1.15
C LEU A 277 -13.07 9.19 0.36
N GLN A 278 -13.64 8.24 1.10
CA GLN A 278 -13.74 8.37 2.56
C GLN A 278 -12.40 8.17 3.29
N GLN A 279 -11.53 7.30 2.75
CA GLN A 279 -10.16 7.16 3.24
C GLN A 279 -9.36 8.44 2.98
N PHE A 280 -9.52 9.07 1.82
CA PHE A 280 -8.96 10.39 1.52
C PHE A 280 -9.41 11.43 2.55
N GLU A 281 -10.71 11.55 2.80
CA GLU A 281 -11.27 12.49 3.78
C GLU A 281 -10.73 12.24 5.19
N THR A 282 -10.67 10.97 5.60
CA THR A 282 -10.15 10.60 6.93
C THR A 282 -8.70 11.02 7.06
N THR A 283 -7.86 10.65 6.09
CA THR A 283 -6.43 10.98 6.07
C THR A 283 -6.20 12.49 6.09
N ALA A 284 -6.95 13.25 5.29
CA ALA A 284 -6.87 14.70 5.22
C ALA A 284 -7.26 15.38 6.54
N LEU A 285 -8.25 14.83 7.27
CA LEU A 285 -8.81 15.44 8.46
C LEU A 285 -8.16 14.99 9.77
N THR A 286 -7.53 13.82 9.81
CA THR A 286 -6.99 13.25 11.05
C THR A 286 -5.47 13.04 11.00
N GLU A 287 -4.98 12.42 9.93
CA GLU A 287 -3.58 12.01 9.85
C GLU A 287 -2.66 13.15 9.43
N VAL A 288 -3.04 13.94 8.41
CA VAL A 288 -2.24 15.08 7.94
C VAL A 288 -2.06 16.15 9.03
N PRO A 289 -3.09 16.59 9.76
CA PRO A 289 -2.90 17.54 10.86
C PRO A 289 -1.98 17.00 11.95
N SER A 290 -2.07 15.71 12.28
CA SER A 290 -1.21 15.05 13.26
C SER A 290 0.24 15.03 12.79
N LEU A 291 0.48 14.64 11.54
CA LEU A 291 1.80 14.67 10.90
C LEU A 291 2.43 16.07 10.94
N LEU A 292 1.67 17.11 10.58
CA LEU A 292 2.17 18.48 10.56
C LEU A 292 2.49 19.00 11.96
N ALA A 293 1.66 18.64 12.96
CA ALA A 293 1.90 18.99 14.35
C ALA A 293 3.16 18.30 14.90
N GLU A 294 3.30 17.00 14.67
CA GLU A 294 4.45 16.20 15.12
C GLU A 294 5.75 16.61 14.43
N GLY A 295 5.69 16.89 13.12
CA GLY A 295 6.84 17.34 12.32
C GLY A 295 7.24 18.80 12.55
N GLY A 296 6.51 19.54 13.39
CA GLY A 296 6.74 20.96 13.65
C GLY A 296 6.67 21.79 12.36
N ALA A 297 5.63 21.57 11.56
CA ALA A 297 5.43 22.29 10.30
C ALA A 297 5.26 23.80 10.55
N SER A 298 6.02 24.61 9.82
CA SER A 298 5.86 26.07 9.82
C SER A 298 4.51 26.47 9.22
N PRO A 299 4.01 27.69 9.49
CA PRO A 299 2.76 28.16 8.89
C PRO A 299 2.76 28.10 7.35
N ALA A 300 3.91 28.35 6.71
CA ALA A 300 4.03 28.27 5.25
C ALA A 300 3.86 26.83 4.74
N GLU A 301 4.47 25.86 5.40
CA GLU A 301 4.32 24.43 5.06
C GLU A 301 2.89 23.95 5.29
N GLN A 302 2.25 24.38 6.38
CA GLN A 302 0.84 24.05 6.65
C GLN A 302 -0.08 24.60 5.56
N ILE A 303 0.16 25.83 5.09
CA ILE A 303 -0.61 26.45 3.99
C ILE A 303 -0.39 25.69 2.69
N ALA A 304 0.86 25.34 2.35
CA ALA A 304 1.17 24.58 1.13
C ALA A 304 0.48 23.20 1.13
N VAL A 305 0.58 22.46 2.23
CA VAL A 305 -0.08 21.15 2.36
C VAL A 305 -1.60 21.28 2.31
N ALA A 306 -2.19 22.28 2.97
CA ALA A 306 -3.64 22.50 2.91
C ALA A 306 -4.12 22.88 1.49
N ALA A 307 -3.36 23.71 0.78
CA ALA A 307 -3.65 24.08 -0.60
C ALA A 307 -3.56 22.88 -1.55
N TYR A 308 -2.56 22.02 -1.37
CA TYR A 308 -2.44 20.76 -2.10
C TYR A 308 -3.62 19.81 -1.84
N VAL A 309 -3.97 19.55 -0.58
CA VAL A 309 -5.13 18.71 -0.22
C VAL A 309 -6.41 19.25 -0.85
N LYS A 310 -6.63 20.56 -0.77
CA LYS A 310 -7.79 21.21 -1.39
C LYS A 310 -7.76 21.09 -2.92
N GLY A 311 -6.60 21.23 -3.55
CA GLY A 311 -6.43 21.02 -4.99
C GLY A 311 -6.82 19.61 -5.42
N LEU A 312 -6.47 18.57 -4.65
CA LEU A 312 -6.93 17.20 -4.90
C LEU A 312 -8.46 17.05 -4.73
N GLN A 313 -9.09 17.78 -3.80
CA GLN A 313 -10.56 17.79 -3.65
C GLN A 313 -11.25 18.44 -4.86
N ASP A 314 -10.72 19.59 -5.30
CA ASP A 314 -11.20 20.30 -6.48
C ASP A 314 -11.07 19.43 -7.73
N TRP A 315 -9.92 18.75 -7.90
CA TRP A 315 -9.69 17.82 -8.99
C TRP A 315 -10.71 16.69 -8.99
N GLN A 316 -11.00 16.06 -7.85
CA GLN A 316 -11.96 14.96 -7.76
C GLN A 316 -13.38 15.37 -8.15
N SER A 317 -13.87 16.49 -7.62
CA SER A 317 -15.20 17.01 -7.97
C SER A 317 -15.27 17.52 -9.40
N GLY A 318 -14.24 18.20 -9.87
CA GLY A 318 -14.16 18.73 -11.21
C GLY A 318 -14.04 17.65 -12.28
N GLY A 319 -13.25 16.60 -12.00
CA GLY A 319 -13.12 15.43 -12.86
C GLY A 319 -14.46 14.71 -13.02
N GLN A 320 -15.23 14.53 -11.94
CA GLN A 320 -16.57 13.96 -12.01
C GLN A 320 -17.51 14.82 -12.88
N GLU A 321 -17.53 16.13 -12.65
CA GLU A 321 -18.39 17.05 -13.42
C GLU A 321 -18.04 17.04 -14.91
N TRP A 322 -16.75 16.95 -15.26
CA TRP A 322 -16.32 16.81 -16.64
C TRP A 322 -16.74 15.47 -17.25
N HIS A 323 -16.57 14.34 -16.55
CA HIS A 323 -16.99 13.02 -17.06
C HIS A 323 -18.50 12.98 -17.37
N ALA A 324 -19.33 13.62 -16.55
CA ALA A 324 -20.79 13.69 -16.77
C ALA A 324 -21.20 14.55 -17.97
N ARG A 325 -20.31 15.41 -18.48
CA ARG A 325 -20.59 16.36 -19.58
C ARG A 325 -19.82 16.06 -20.86
N SER A 326 -18.68 15.39 -20.76
CA SER A 326 -17.78 15.15 -21.88
C SER A 326 -18.39 14.17 -22.88
N SER A 327 -18.27 14.46 -24.17
CA SER A 327 -18.72 13.54 -25.22
C SER A 327 -17.79 12.34 -25.44
N ARG A 328 -16.66 12.26 -24.70
CA ARG A 328 -15.69 11.15 -24.73
C ARG A 328 -16.22 9.87 -24.08
N TYR A 329 -17.27 9.95 -23.24
CA TYR A 329 -17.80 8.84 -22.44
C TYR A 329 -19.28 8.56 -22.71
N MET A 330 -19.83 7.52 -22.05
CA MET A 330 -21.23 7.08 -22.12
C MET A 330 -22.24 8.12 -21.60
N ASN A 331 -22.37 9.25 -22.28
CA ASN A 331 -23.34 10.28 -21.95
C ASN A 331 -24.45 10.30 -23.00
N ASP A 332 -25.59 9.70 -22.66
CA ASP A 332 -26.82 9.95 -23.42
C ASP A 332 -27.26 11.38 -23.11
N ALA A 333 -27.23 12.28 -24.09
CA ALA A 333 -27.64 13.68 -23.91
C ALA A 333 -29.09 13.86 -23.41
N SER A 334 -29.86 12.76 -23.34
CA SER A 334 -31.25 12.66 -22.88
C SER A 334 -31.41 12.35 -21.39
N SER A 335 -30.34 12.00 -20.66
CA SER A 335 -30.41 11.61 -19.23
C SER A 335 -29.87 12.65 -18.26
N LEU A 336 -29.36 13.80 -18.73
CA LEU A 336 -28.98 14.91 -17.86
C LEU A 336 -30.22 15.53 -17.21
N PRO A 337 -30.35 15.53 -15.87
CA PRO A 337 -31.42 16.28 -15.22
C PRO A 337 -31.12 17.77 -15.42
N SER A 338 -31.89 18.43 -16.27
CA SER A 338 -32.00 19.89 -16.33
C SER A 338 -32.85 20.43 -15.16
N GLY A 339 -32.66 19.86 -13.97
CA GLY A 339 -33.40 20.16 -12.73
C GLY A 339 -32.45 20.65 -11.62
N PRO A 340 -32.98 21.30 -10.56
CA PRO A 340 -32.14 22.02 -9.61
C PRO A 340 -31.18 21.08 -8.88
N THR A 341 -29.92 21.48 -8.79
CA THR A 341 -28.82 20.88 -8.00
C THR A 341 -29.04 21.02 -6.47
N GLY A 342 -30.29 20.96 -6.02
CA GLY A 342 -30.71 21.28 -4.65
C GLY A 342 -30.55 20.13 -3.65
N LEU A 343 -31.08 20.35 -2.45
CA LEU A 343 -31.02 19.49 -1.24
C LEU A 343 -31.27 17.98 -1.46
N GLY A 344 -31.97 17.58 -2.52
CA GLY A 344 -32.31 16.18 -2.81
C GLY A 344 -31.14 15.32 -3.29
N THR A 345 -30.26 15.84 -4.15
CA THR A 345 -29.05 15.11 -4.58
C THR A 345 -28.03 15.06 -3.45
N SER A 346 -27.86 16.17 -2.71
CA SER A 346 -27.02 16.19 -1.51
C SER A 346 -27.47 15.19 -0.44
N ALA A 347 -28.78 14.99 -0.25
CA ALA A 347 -29.30 13.99 0.69
C ALA A 347 -29.00 12.54 0.27
N ALA A 348 -29.03 12.24 -1.04
CA ALA A 348 -28.70 10.92 -1.57
C ALA A 348 -27.19 10.62 -1.43
N THR A 349 -26.33 11.59 -1.76
CA THR A 349 -24.87 11.50 -1.57
C THR A 349 -24.51 11.30 -0.08
N VAL A 350 -25.14 12.05 0.82
CA VAL A 350 -24.96 11.91 2.27
C VAL A 350 -25.40 10.52 2.75
N ALA A 351 -26.53 10.00 2.26
CA ALA A 351 -27.02 8.68 2.65
C ALA A 351 -26.08 7.54 2.20
N MET A 352 -25.53 7.61 0.98
CA MET A 352 -24.57 6.64 0.46
C MET A 352 -23.28 6.65 1.28
N GLY A 353 -22.72 7.84 1.52
CA GLY A 353 -21.52 7.98 2.34
C GLY A 353 -21.74 7.47 3.77
N LEU A 354 -22.91 7.74 4.35
CA LEU A 354 -23.26 7.28 5.69
C LEU A 354 -23.38 5.75 5.79
N ARG A 355 -23.88 5.06 4.75
CA ARG A 355 -23.96 3.58 4.75
C ARG A 355 -22.58 2.95 4.90
N HIS A 356 -21.59 3.41 4.12
CA HIS A 356 -20.22 2.88 4.17
C HIS A 356 -19.56 3.16 5.51
N ARG A 357 -19.66 4.41 6.01
CA ARG A 357 -19.12 4.80 7.31
C ARG A 357 -19.74 4.00 8.46
N ILE A 358 -21.06 3.76 8.42
CA ILE A 358 -21.73 2.94 9.45
C ILE A 358 -21.15 1.53 9.45
N ARG A 359 -20.96 0.90 8.28
CA ARG A 359 -20.37 -0.45 8.19
C ARG A 359 -18.96 -0.47 8.81
N GLN A 360 -18.06 0.41 8.35
CA GLN A 360 -16.69 0.52 8.86
C GLN A 360 -16.57 0.67 10.39
N HIS A 361 -17.57 1.28 11.03
CA HIS A 361 -17.61 1.51 12.48
C HIS A 361 -18.59 0.60 13.24
N SER A 362 -19.21 -0.38 12.57
CA SER A 362 -20.20 -1.28 13.18
C SER A 362 -19.59 -2.51 13.84
N PHE A 363 -18.29 -2.75 13.66
CA PHE A 363 -17.61 -3.91 14.25
C PHE A 363 -17.70 -3.92 15.77
N ARG A 364 -18.01 -5.09 16.31
CA ARG A 364 -18.08 -5.33 17.74
C ARG A 364 -16.86 -6.14 18.18
N ALA A 365 -15.97 -5.51 18.92
CA ALA A 365 -14.80 -6.19 19.48
C ALA A 365 -15.18 -7.38 20.35
N TYR A 366 -14.36 -8.43 20.29
CA TYR A 366 -14.50 -9.69 21.04
C TYR A 366 -15.78 -10.47 20.73
N GLU A 367 -16.23 -10.43 19.48
CA GLU A 367 -17.40 -11.19 19.05
C GLU A 367 -17.08 -12.70 19.03
N PRO A 368 -17.90 -13.56 19.68
CA PRO A 368 -17.67 -15.00 19.67
C PRO A 368 -17.99 -15.58 18.29
N VAL A 369 -16.95 -15.70 17.47
CA VAL A 369 -17.06 -16.25 16.11
C VAL A 369 -16.86 -17.76 16.10
N GLY A 370 -16.09 -18.34 17.03
CA GLY A 370 -15.69 -19.75 16.95
C GLY A 370 -14.73 -20.02 15.78
N PRO A 371 -14.26 -21.27 15.61
CA PRO A 371 -13.27 -21.62 14.61
C PRO A 371 -13.74 -21.33 13.18
N LEU A 372 -12.81 -20.88 12.32
CA LEU A 372 -13.06 -20.71 10.89
C LEU A 372 -12.67 -21.99 10.15
N PRO A 373 -13.62 -22.75 9.56
CA PRO A 373 -13.26 -23.92 8.76
C PRO A 373 -12.59 -23.45 7.47
N LEU A 374 -11.39 -23.94 7.17
CA LEU A 374 -10.60 -23.46 6.01
C LEU A 374 -10.79 -24.37 4.77
N PRO A 375 -10.93 -23.81 3.55
CA PRO A 375 -10.72 -24.57 2.33
C PRO A 375 -9.25 -25.00 2.23
N GLU A 376 -8.94 -25.99 1.39
CA GLU A 376 -7.54 -26.35 1.12
C GLU A 376 -6.89 -25.24 0.28
N PRO A 377 -5.87 -24.52 0.80
CA PRO A 377 -5.21 -23.46 0.05
C PRO A 377 -4.43 -24.03 -1.13
N TYR A 378 -4.50 -23.37 -2.28
CA TYR A 378 -3.68 -23.75 -3.44
C TYR A 378 -2.21 -23.43 -3.16
N MET A 379 -1.38 -24.46 -2.93
CA MET A 379 0.05 -24.37 -2.70
C MET A 379 0.79 -25.37 -3.60
N PRO A 380 1.34 -24.94 -4.75
CA PRO A 380 2.02 -25.84 -5.68
C PRO A 380 3.43 -26.24 -5.23
N PHE A 381 3.96 -25.59 -4.19
CA PHE A 381 5.33 -25.80 -3.72
C PHE A 381 5.38 -26.72 -2.50
N THR A 382 6.39 -27.60 -2.46
CA THR A 382 6.65 -28.45 -1.29
C THR A 382 7.61 -27.74 -0.35
N HIS A 383 7.25 -27.64 0.93
CA HIS A 383 8.15 -27.09 1.93
C HIS A 383 9.34 -28.03 2.16
N ARG A 384 10.50 -27.45 2.47
CA ARG A 384 11.68 -28.17 2.95
C ARG A 384 11.90 -27.81 4.42
N THR A 385 12.65 -28.62 5.15
CA THR A 385 12.96 -28.36 6.56
C THR A 385 14.45 -28.51 6.80
N SER A 386 15.07 -27.51 7.41
CA SER A 386 16.47 -27.56 7.78
C SER A 386 16.76 -28.73 8.72
N PRO A 387 17.86 -29.47 8.53
CA PRO A 387 18.25 -30.56 9.42
C PRO A 387 18.62 -30.07 10.84
N HIS A 388 18.74 -28.75 11.04
CA HIS A 388 19.14 -28.13 12.30
C HIS A 388 17.97 -27.69 13.19
N LEU A 389 16.72 -28.01 12.82
CA LEU A 389 15.51 -27.62 13.55
C LEU A 389 15.55 -27.96 15.05
N ASP A 390 15.88 -29.21 15.39
CA ASP A 390 15.89 -29.63 16.80
C ASP A 390 16.93 -28.89 17.63
N ASP A 391 18.02 -28.45 17.00
CA ASP A 391 19.02 -27.62 17.63
C ASP A 391 18.52 -26.19 17.86
N ALA A 392 17.93 -25.57 16.84
CA ALA A 392 17.32 -24.25 16.94
C ALA A 392 16.20 -24.18 17.99
N ARG A 393 15.38 -25.24 18.14
CA ARG A 393 14.36 -25.35 19.20
C ARG A 393 14.97 -25.31 20.60
N ARG A 394 16.08 -26.02 20.83
CA ARG A 394 16.76 -26.02 22.14
C ARG A 394 17.44 -24.68 22.42
N TYR A 395 18.09 -24.12 21.41
CA TYR A 395 18.80 -22.85 21.50
C TYR A 395 17.86 -21.68 21.85
N SER A 396 16.77 -21.54 21.09
CA SER A 396 15.89 -20.36 21.12
C SER A 396 15.23 -20.12 22.47
N VAL A 397 14.91 -21.17 23.24
CA VAL A 397 14.38 -21.03 24.62
C VAL A 397 15.39 -20.34 25.54
N GLY A 398 16.68 -20.66 25.38
CA GLY A 398 17.76 -20.03 26.12
C GLY A 398 17.88 -18.56 25.79
N TRP A 399 17.85 -18.23 24.49
CA TRP A 399 17.91 -16.85 24.01
C TRP A 399 16.71 -16.01 24.47
N ALA A 400 15.48 -16.51 24.28
CA ALA A 400 14.26 -15.81 24.69
C ALA A 400 14.23 -15.51 26.20
N ARG A 401 14.70 -16.45 27.03
CA ARG A 401 14.88 -16.22 28.47
C ARG A 401 15.91 -15.13 28.76
N ALA A 402 17.04 -15.13 28.06
CA ALA A 402 18.09 -14.13 28.25
C ALA A 402 17.65 -12.72 27.85
N MET A 403 16.77 -12.60 26.85
CA MET A 403 16.20 -11.30 26.43
C MET A 403 15.05 -10.82 27.33
N GLY A 404 14.58 -11.66 28.26
CA GLY A 404 13.49 -11.33 29.18
C GLY A 404 12.09 -11.52 28.59
N PHE A 405 11.90 -12.33 27.55
CA PHE A 405 10.58 -12.54 26.92
C PHE A 405 9.57 -13.21 27.87
N PHE A 406 10.05 -13.86 28.95
CA PHE A 406 9.23 -14.51 29.97
C PHE A 406 9.05 -13.66 31.24
N ASP A 407 9.63 -12.46 31.27
CA ASP A 407 9.59 -11.59 32.43
C ASP A 407 8.25 -10.81 32.50
N PRO A 408 7.80 -10.40 33.70
CA PRO A 408 6.66 -9.51 33.83
C PRO A 408 6.90 -8.16 33.14
N VAL A 409 5.95 -7.70 32.34
CA VAL A 409 6.03 -6.44 31.61
C VAL A 409 5.13 -5.39 32.28
N PRO A 410 5.67 -4.23 32.72
CA PRO A 410 4.85 -3.13 33.23
C PRO A 410 3.82 -2.65 32.19
N GLY A 411 2.55 -2.55 32.60
CA GLY A 411 1.45 -2.14 31.71
C GLY A 411 0.68 -3.29 31.07
N ALA A 412 1.25 -4.49 31.02
CA ALA A 412 0.53 -5.70 30.66
C ALA A 412 -0.16 -6.32 31.90
N ARG A 413 -1.31 -7.00 31.70
CA ARG A 413 -2.04 -7.66 32.80
C ARG A 413 -1.30 -8.89 33.36
N ALA A 414 -0.44 -9.50 32.56
CA ALA A 414 0.46 -10.61 32.88
C ALA A 414 1.75 -10.48 32.03
N GLY A 415 2.71 -11.40 32.16
CA GLY A 415 3.80 -11.51 31.17
C GLY A 415 3.23 -11.73 29.76
N VAL A 416 3.90 -11.18 28.73
CA VAL A 416 3.44 -11.30 27.33
C VAL A 416 3.49 -12.78 26.90
N TRP A 417 4.64 -13.43 27.12
CA TRP A 417 4.83 -14.86 26.92
C TRP A 417 5.28 -15.54 28.21
N ASP A 418 5.02 -16.84 28.29
CA ASP A 418 5.74 -17.76 29.16
C ASP A 418 6.51 -18.78 28.30
N GLU A 419 7.38 -19.56 28.93
CA GLU A 419 8.19 -20.56 28.23
C GLU A 419 7.33 -21.61 27.51
N LYS A 420 6.19 -21.98 28.08
CA LYS A 420 5.28 -22.96 27.49
C LYS A 420 4.65 -22.43 26.20
N ARG A 421 4.17 -21.19 26.21
CA ARG A 421 3.63 -20.49 25.04
C ARG A 421 4.71 -20.40 23.97
N PHE A 422 5.91 -19.95 24.31
CA PHE A 422 7.02 -19.84 23.36
C PHE A 422 7.38 -21.16 22.67
N ILE A 423 7.48 -22.26 23.43
CA ILE A 423 7.70 -23.60 22.86
C ILE A 423 6.53 -23.99 21.93
N GLY A 424 5.29 -23.68 22.31
CA GLY A 424 4.11 -23.95 21.48
C GLY A 424 4.06 -23.14 20.19
N LEU A 425 4.54 -21.88 20.20
CA LEU A 425 4.64 -21.05 18.99
C LEU A 425 5.59 -21.67 17.96
N ASP A 426 6.60 -22.41 18.42
CA ASP A 426 7.56 -23.17 17.60
C ASP A 426 8.11 -22.37 16.41
N LEU A 427 8.58 -21.15 16.67
CA LEU A 427 9.11 -20.25 15.64
C LEU A 427 10.39 -20.80 14.99
N ALA A 428 11.10 -21.71 15.67
CA ALA A 428 12.19 -22.48 15.08
C ALA A 428 11.70 -23.37 13.93
N HIS A 429 10.51 -23.97 14.02
CA HIS A 429 9.91 -24.74 12.93
C HIS A 429 9.60 -23.84 11.73
N CYS A 430 9.02 -22.66 11.96
CA CYS A 430 8.82 -21.66 10.92
C CYS A 430 10.14 -21.28 10.24
N ALA A 431 11.14 -20.88 11.02
CA ALA A 431 12.47 -20.51 10.54
C ALA A 431 13.13 -21.62 9.71
N SER A 432 12.99 -22.88 10.15
CA SER A 432 13.61 -24.04 9.49
C SER A 432 13.04 -24.35 8.12
N MET A 433 11.83 -23.86 7.82
CA MET A 433 11.22 -24.04 6.50
C MET A 433 11.44 -22.81 5.60
N ILE A 434 11.44 -21.62 6.19
CA ILE A 434 11.78 -20.38 5.50
C ILE A 434 13.24 -20.40 5.02
N HIS A 435 14.16 -20.87 5.87
CA HIS A 435 15.59 -21.00 5.55
C HIS A 435 16.04 -22.45 5.66
N ALA A 436 15.51 -23.31 4.78
CA ALA A 436 15.78 -24.75 4.81
C ALA A 436 17.27 -25.10 4.59
N ASP A 437 18.01 -24.25 3.88
CA ASP A 437 19.44 -24.44 3.58
C ASP A 437 20.36 -23.70 4.58
N ALA A 438 19.82 -23.07 5.64
CA ALA A 438 20.63 -22.34 6.61
C ALA A 438 21.52 -23.25 7.44
N GLU A 439 22.77 -22.81 7.64
CA GLU A 439 23.70 -23.37 8.62
C GLU A 439 23.18 -23.15 10.06
N PRO A 440 23.67 -23.90 11.06
CA PRO A 440 23.14 -23.84 12.43
C PRO A 440 23.01 -22.43 13.00
N GLU A 441 24.07 -21.62 12.91
CA GLU A 441 24.09 -20.26 13.45
C GLU A 441 23.15 -19.30 12.68
N GLN A 442 22.98 -19.50 11.38
CA GLN A 442 22.05 -18.74 10.55
C GLN A 442 20.60 -19.09 10.92
N LEU A 443 20.31 -20.37 11.18
CA LEU A 443 18.98 -20.80 11.62
C LEU A 443 18.65 -20.30 13.02
N HIS A 444 19.63 -20.27 13.94
CA HIS A 444 19.47 -19.63 15.25
C HIS A 444 19.11 -18.15 15.10
N LEU A 445 19.87 -17.40 14.30
CA LEU A 445 19.60 -15.98 14.08
C LEU A 445 18.23 -15.73 13.45
N SER A 446 17.83 -16.56 12.49
CA SER A 446 16.51 -16.48 11.85
C SER A 446 15.38 -16.76 12.82
N THR A 447 15.57 -17.74 13.70
CA THR A 447 14.62 -18.09 14.77
C THR A 447 14.47 -16.92 15.76
N ASP A 448 15.57 -16.28 16.14
CA ASP A 448 15.56 -15.16 17.08
C ASP A 448 14.88 -13.92 16.48
N TRP A 449 15.11 -13.59 15.20
CA TRP A 449 14.42 -12.50 14.51
C TRP A 449 12.91 -12.74 14.41
N LEU A 450 12.49 -13.96 14.05
CA LEU A 450 11.06 -14.32 14.03
C LEU A 450 10.46 -14.26 15.44
N SER A 451 11.21 -14.68 16.45
CA SER A 451 10.81 -14.58 17.85
C SER A 451 10.63 -13.14 18.30
N TRP A 452 11.56 -12.25 17.96
CA TRP A 452 11.47 -10.83 18.31
C TRP A 452 10.30 -10.13 17.61
N GLY A 453 10.13 -10.34 16.30
CA GLY A 453 9.01 -9.74 15.55
C GLY A 453 7.64 -10.21 16.08
N THR A 454 7.48 -11.52 16.30
CA THR A 454 6.23 -12.09 16.86
C THR A 454 6.00 -11.64 18.31
N TYR A 455 7.07 -11.42 19.09
CA TYR A 455 6.93 -10.87 20.44
C TYR A 455 6.44 -9.42 20.41
N GLY A 456 6.95 -8.61 19.47
CA GLY A 456 6.49 -7.22 19.26
C GLY A 456 5.01 -7.13 18.91
N ASP A 457 4.57 -7.98 17.99
CA ASP A 457 3.17 -8.16 17.59
C ASP A 457 2.25 -8.45 18.80
N ASP A 458 2.67 -9.32 19.72
CA ASP A 458 1.90 -9.61 20.94
C ASP A 458 2.08 -8.52 22.02
N TYR A 459 3.23 -7.85 22.08
CA TYR A 459 3.58 -6.86 23.11
C TYR A 459 2.81 -5.56 22.94
N PHE A 460 2.74 -5.01 21.72
CA PHE A 460 2.16 -3.68 21.48
C PHE A 460 0.67 -3.60 21.86
N PRO A 461 -0.21 -4.53 21.41
CA PRO A 461 -1.60 -4.58 21.84
C PRO A 461 -1.75 -4.84 23.34
N ALA A 462 -0.93 -5.73 23.92
CA ALA A 462 -1.00 -6.09 25.33
C ALA A 462 -0.67 -4.91 26.26
N VAL A 463 0.35 -4.12 25.92
CA VAL A 463 0.86 -3.01 26.74
C VAL A 463 0.13 -1.70 26.44
N PHE A 464 -0.10 -1.38 25.16
CA PHE A 464 -0.63 -0.07 24.75
C PHE A 464 -2.08 -0.12 24.29
N GLY A 465 -2.54 -1.23 23.70
CA GLY A 465 -3.88 -1.36 23.13
C GLY A 465 -5.00 -1.21 24.17
N SER A 466 -4.89 -1.92 25.30
CA SER A 466 -5.93 -1.91 26.34
C SER A 466 -6.17 -0.53 26.98
N SER A 467 -5.13 0.31 27.05
CA SER A 467 -5.18 1.68 27.58
C SER A 467 -5.35 2.75 26.50
N ARG A 468 -5.28 2.37 25.21
CA ARG A 468 -5.24 3.26 24.04
C ARG A 468 -4.18 4.36 24.16
N ASN A 469 -3.04 4.03 24.76
CA ASN A 469 -1.97 5.00 25.01
C ASN A 469 -1.03 5.12 23.81
N LEU A 470 -1.53 5.72 22.72
CA LEU A 470 -0.77 5.94 21.48
C LEU A 470 0.53 6.74 21.69
N PRO A 471 0.57 7.80 22.54
CA PRO A 471 1.83 8.51 22.80
C PRO A 471 2.92 7.62 23.41
N ALA A 472 2.55 6.71 24.33
CA ALA A 472 3.52 5.78 24.91
C ALA A 472 3.97 4.72 23.91
N ALA A 473 3.06 4.20 23.08
CA ALA A 473 3.40 3.29 21.99
C ALA A 473 4.40 3.93 21.03
N LYS A 474 4.13 5.17 20.62
CA LYS A 474 5.02 5.95 19.75
C LYS A 474 6.38 6.18 20.39
N ALA A 475 6.43 6.59 21.67
CA ALA A 475 7.69 6.78 22.38
C ALA A 475 8.51 5.49 22.48
N CYS A 476 7.86 4.33 22.64
CA CYS A 476 8.50 3.03 22.60
C CYS A 476 9.06 2.73 21.20
N ASN A 477 8.27 2.94 20.16
CA ASN A 477 8.68 2.74 18.77
C ASN A 477 9.87 3.62 18.37
N ASP A 478 9.80 4.93 18.66
CA ASP A 478 10.87 5.89 18.32
C ASP A 478 12.20 5.53 19.02
N ARG A 479 12.14 4.88 20.18
CA ARG A 479 13.33 4.36 20.88
C ARG A 479 13.95 3.13 20.20
N LEU A 480 13.17 2.29 19.51
CA LEU A 480 13.70 1.08 18.85
C LEU A 480 14.78 1.43 17.81
N SER A 481 14.61 2.51 17.06
CA SER A 481 15.61 3.02 16.11
C SER A 481 16.97 3.33 16.74
N LEU A 482 17.03 3.65 18.04
CA LEU A 482 18.28 3.92 18.75
C LEU A 482 19.12 2.65 18.98
N PHE A 483 18.51 1.47 18.90
CA PHE A 483 19.19 0.17 19.01
C PHE A 483 19.69 -0.36 17.67
N MET A 484 19.50 0.41 16.58
CA MET A 484 19.98 0.11 15.24
C MET A 484 20.97 1.19 14.73
N PRO A 485 22.12 1.42 15.41
CA PRO A 485 23.09 2.40 14.97
C PRO A 485 23.66 2.03 13.60
N LEU A 486 23.75 3.03 12.72
CA LEU A 486 24.35 2.87 11.39
C LEU A 486 25.87 3.08 11.42
N GLU A 487 26.34 3.97 12.30
CA GLU A 487 27.76 4.31 12.47
C GLU A 487 28.32 3.66 13.74
N GLU A 488 29.56 3.19 13.66
CA GLU A 488 30.27 2.62 14.81
C GLU A 488 30.52 3.69 15.90
N GLY A 489 30.34 3.30 17.16
CA GLY A 489 30.58 4.19 18.31
C GLY A 489 29.44 5.13 18.67
N LEU A 490 28.31 5.11 17.94
CA LEU A 490 27.10 5.80 18.40
C LEU A 490 26.59 5.17 19.71
N PRO A 491 26.21 5.99 20.71
CA PRO A 491 25.75 5.49 22.00
C PRO A 491 24.39 4.80 21.83
N VAL A 492 24.36 3.49 22.11
CA VAL A 492 23.12 2.73 22.28
C VAL A 492 22.67 2.92 23.74
N PRO A 493 21.42 3.35 23.99
CA PRO A 493 20.93 3.52 25.36
C PRO A 493 20.82 2.18 26.09
N GLU A 494 20.75 2.22 27.42
CA GLU A 494 20.45 1.02 28.21
C GLU A 494 19.03 0.52 27.85
N PRO A 495 18.86 -0.76 27.46
CA PRO A 495 17.54 -1.33 27.19
C PRO A 495 16.62 -1.26 28.41
N ALA A 496 15.40 -0.76 28.21
CA ALA A 496 14.41 -0.59 29.27
C ALA A 496 13.35 -1.71 29.31
N ASN A 497 13.28 -2.55 28.27
CA ASN A 497 12.28 -3.60 28.13
C ASN A 497 12.81 -4.75 27.24
N PRO A 498 12.12 -5.92 27.22
CA PRO A 498 12.57 -7.07 26.46
C PRO A 498 12.68 -6.85 24.94
N LEU A 499 11.83 -6.00 24.35
CA LEU A 499 11.91 -5.66 22.93
C LEU A 499 13.22 -4.92 22.59
N GLU A 500 13.58 -3.93 23.42
CA GLU A 500 14.84 -3.20 23.29
C GLU A 500 16.05 -4.14 23.49
N CYS A 501 15.99 -5.06 24.47
CA CYS A 501 17.04 -6.06 24.70
C CYS A 501 17.26 -6.96 23.49
N GLY A 502 16.17 -7.53 22.95
CA GLY A 502 16.21 -8.40 21.79
C GLY A 502 16.75 -7.69 20.56
N LEU A 503 16.29 -6.47 20.27
CA LEU A 503 16.74 -5.71 19.11
C LEU A 503 18.21 -5.34 19.20
N ALA A 504 18.70 -4.96 20.38
CA ALA A 504 20.11 -4.64 20.59
C ALA A 504 21.02 -5.85 20.31
N ASP A 505 20.64 -7.05 20.78
CA ASP A 505 21.40 -8.28 20.51
C ASP A 505 21.35 -8.67 19.03
N LEU A 506 20.15 -8.69 18.46
CA LEU A 506 19.90 -9.05 17.07
C LEU A 506 20.64 -8.12 16.11
N TRP A 507 20.54 -6.81 16.31
CA TRP A 507 21.23 -5.83 15.47
C TRP A 507 22.75 -6.05 15.50
N ARG A 508 23.34 -6.25 16.68
CA ARG A 508 24.78 -6.51 16.83
C ARG A 508 25.22 -7.78 16.10
N ARG A 509 24.44 -8.86 16.16
CA ARG A 509 24.74 -10.14 15.49
C ARG A 509 24.53 -10.11 13.98
N THR A 510 23.66 -9.22 13.51
CA THR A 510 23.19 -9.18 12.11
C THR A 510 23.90 -8.10 11.31
N ALA A 511 23.95 -6.86 11.82
CA ALA A 511 24.41 -5.68 11.07
C ALA A 511 25.93 -5.54 10.97
N GLY A 512 26.70 -6.18 11.86
CA GLY A 512 28.16 -6.10 11.88
C GLY A 512 28.82 -6.53 10.55
N PRO A 513 28.46 -7.69 9.99
CA PRO A 513 28.96 -8.16 8.69
C PRO A 513 28.44 -7.40 7.45
N MET A 514 27.41 -6.56 7.59
CA MET A 514 26.76 -5.91 6.44
C MET A 514 27.55 -4.73 5.91
N THR A 515 27.46 -4.49 4.60
CA THR A 515 27.85 -3.21 3.99
C THR A 515 26.96 -2.08 4.54
N ASP A 516 27.45 -0.84 4.52
CA ASP A 516 26.67 0.32 5.01
C ASP A 516 25.32 0.46 4.29
N ARG A 517 25.30 0.17 2.99
CA ARG A 517 24.08 0.18 2.17
C ARG A 517 23.09 -0.88 2.65
N ALA A 518 23.56 -2.12 2.81
CA ALA A 518 22.75 -3.24 3.25
C ALA A 518 22.21 -3.04 4.67
N ARG A 519 23.05 -2.49 5.56
CA ARG A 519 22.67 -2.10 6.92
C ARG A 519 21.57 -1.03 6.93
N ARG A 520 21.66 0.00 6.11
CA ARG A 520 20.61 1.04 5.97
C ARG A 520 19.30 0.43 5.47
N ARG A 521 19.35 -0.41 4.44
CA ARG A 521 18.16 -1.11 3.90
C ARG A 521 17.49 -1.97 4.96
N PHE A 522 18.27 -2.76 5.70
CA PHE A 522 17.74 -3.62 6.75
C PHE A 522 17.15 -2.82 7.91
N ARG A 523 17.80 -1.72 8.32
CA ARG A 523 17.23 -0.79 9.31
C ARG A 523 15.88 -0.24 8.86
N THR A 524 15.76 0.22 7.61
CA THR A 524 14.49 0.72 7.07
C THR A 524 13.41 -0.36 7.09
N ALA A 525 13.74 -1.61 6.74
CA ALA A 525 12.77 -2.71 6.81
C ALA A 525 12.26 -2.97 8.23
N VAL A 526 13.13 -2.89 9.25
CA VAL A 526 12.72 -3.00 10.65
C VAL A 526 11.91 -1.79 11.11
N GLU A 527 12.33 -0.57 10.75
CA GLU A 527 11.60 0.67 11.08
C GLU A 527 10.19 0.66 10.46
N ASP A 528 10.04 0.28 9.19
CA ASP A 528 8.75 0.11 8.51
C ASP A 528 7.84 -0.88 9.26
N MET A 529 8.38 -2.05 9.64
CA MET A 529 7.64 -3.06 10.40
C MET A 529 7.21 -2.52 11.77
N THR A 530 8.10 -1.89 12.52
CA THR A 530 7.76 -1.39 13.87
C THR A 530 6.77 -0.22 13.83
N ALA A 531 6.89 0.68 12.84
CA ALA A 531 5.95 1.76 12.62
C ALA A 531 4.53 1.25 12.28
N SER A 532 4.44 0.07 11.66
CA SER A 532 3.17 -0.56 11.31
C SER A 532 2.35 -0.98 12.55
N TRP A 533 2.98 -1.33 13.67
CA TRP A 533 2.27 -1.61 14.93
C TRP A 533 1.55 -0.37 15.49
N LEU A 534 2.12 0.82 15.27
CA LEU A 534 1.45 2.08 15.64
C LEU A 534 0.21 2.32 14.79
N TRP A 535 0.27 1.93 13.52
CA TRP A 535 -0.87 2.05 12.60
C TRP A 535 -2.02 1.15 13.05
N GLU A 536 -1.74 -0.11 13.38
CA GLU A 536 -2.77 -1.04 13.88
C GLU A 536 -3.42 -0.51 15.17
N LEU A 537 -2.61 -0.02 16.13
CA LEU A 537 -3.12 0.60 17.35
C LEU A 537 -3.97 1.84 17.09
N ALA A 538 -3.62 2.67 16.09
CA ALA A 538 -4.39 3.85 15.73
C ALA A 538 -5.77 3.48 15.16
N ASN A 539 -5.82 2.49 14.26
CA ASN A 539 -7.07 1.99 13.70
C ASN A 539 -7.96 1.34 14.78
N GLN A 540 -7.38 0.56 15.70
CA GLN A 540 -8.09 0.03 16.87
C GLN A 540 -8.65 1.15 17.77
N ALA A 541 -7.88 2.22 18.00
CA ALA A 541 -8.32 3.37 18.80
C ALA A 541 -9.50 4.11 18.14
N LEU A 542 -9.50 4.20 16.81
CA LEU A 542 -10.57 4.79 16.00
C LEU A 542 -11.79 3.86 15.82
N GLY A 543 -11.65 2.55 16.12
CA GLY A 543 -12.71 1.57 15.93
C GLY A 543 -13.16 1.49 14.46
N ARG A 544 -12.19 1.52 13.54
CA ARG A 544 -12.42 1.58 12.10
C ARG A 544 -11.86 0.33 11.44
N VAL A 545 -12.73 -0.46 10.81
CA VAL A 545 -12.30 -1.52 9.90
C VAL A 545 -11.75 -0.86 8.63
N PRO A 546 -10.50 -1.13 8.23
CA PRO A 546 -9.94 -0.56 7.01
C PRO A 546 -10.70 -1.04 5.77
N ASP A 547 -10.60 -0.28 4.68
CA ASP A 547 -11.10 -0.76 3.39
C ASP A 547 -10.15 -1.79 2.77
N PRO A 548 -10.59 -2.60 1.79
CA PRO A 548 -9.76 -3.67 1.22
C PRO A 548 -8.40 -3.20 0.68
N ILE A 549 -8.32 -2.00 0.10
CA ILE A 549 -7.07 -1.47 -0.46
C ILE A 549 -6.15 -0.99 0.67
N ASP A 550 -6.67 -0.16 1.59
CA ASP A 550 -5.92 0.31 2.77
C ASP A 550 -5.41 -0.87 3.60
N TYR A 551 -6.22 -1.93 3.72
CA TYR A 551 -5.87 -3.17 4.41
C TYR A 551 -4.68 -3.88 3.77
N VAL A 552 -4.73 -4.18 2.46
CA VAL A 552 -3.68 -4.96 1.79
C VAL A 552 -2.34 -4.22 1.85
N GLU A 553 -2.34 -2.90 1.64
CA GLU A 553 -1.14 -2.06 1.73
C GLU A 553 -0.54 -2.02 3.12
N MET A 554 -1.40 -1.80 4.11
CA MET A 554 -0.99 -1.87 5.51
C MET A 554 -0.40 -3.24 5.81
N ARG A 555 -1.09 -4.31 5.42
CA ARG A 555 -0.75 -5.69 5.80
C ARG A 555 0.61 -6.13 5.24
N ARG A 556 0.96 -5.70 4.01
CA ARG A 556 2.30 -5.90 3.43
C ARG A 556 3.42 -5.31 4.29
N LYS A 557 3.13 -4.22 5.02
CA LYS A 557 4.06 -3.60 5.97
C LYS A 557 4.00 -4.27 7.35
N THR A 558 2.82 -4.64 7.84
CA THR A 558 2.67 -5.20 9.20
C THR A 558 3.12 -6.65 9.36
N PHE A 559 3.12 -7.43 8.28
CA PHE A 559 3.51 -8.84 8.33
C PHE A 559 5.02 -9.08 8.56
N GLY A 560 5.86 -8.05 8.43
CA GLY A 560 7.31 -8.17 8.60
C GLY A 560 8.03 -8.89 7.44
N SER A 561 7.33 -9.13 6.33
CA SER A 561 7.87 -9.80 5.14
C SER A 561 9.16 -9.18 4.61
N ASP A 562 9.24 -7.84 4.61
CA ASP A 562 10.42 -7.09 4.15
C ASP A 562 11.64 -7.37 5.04
N MET A 563 11.44 -7.50 6.36
CA MET A 563 12.50 -7.85 7.30
C MET A 563 12.98 -9.28 7.08
N THR A 564 12.07 -10.26 7.05
CA THR A 564 12.43 -11.68 6.89
C THR A 564 13.10 -11.95 5.55
N ARG A 565 12.64 -11.29 4.48
CA ARG A 565 13.22 -11.38 3.13
C ARG A 565 14.58 -10.70 3.03
N SER A 566 14.73 -9.54 3.67
CA SER A 566 16.01 -8.82 3.65
C SER A 566 17.13 -9.72 4.17
N LEU A 567 16.89 -10.50 5.24
CA LEU A 567 17.88 -11.43 5.80
C LEU A 567 18.44 -12.42 4.76
N ALA A 568 17.61 -12.96 3.87
CA ALA A 568 18.05 -13.87 2.81
C ALA A 568 18.93 -13.16 1.76
N ARG A 569 18.57 -11.92 1.41
CA ARG A 569 19.27 -11.13 0.37
C ARG A 569 20.62 -10.56 0.81
N LEU A 570 20.85 -10.48 2.12
CA LEU A 570 22.03 -9.83 2.67
C LEU A 570 23.35 -10.53 2.32
N ALA A 571 23.32 -11.81 1.96
CA ALA A 571 24.50 -12.54 1.49
C ALA A 571 24.93 -12.19 0.06
N HIS A 572 24.05 -11.59 -0.76
CA HIS A 572 24.25 -11.36 -2.20
C HIS A 572 23.93 -9.92 -2.64
N ALA A 573 23.86 -8.98 -1.69
CA ALA A 573 23.36 -7.62 -1.90
C ALA A 573 24.14 -6.78 -2.93
N GLU A 574 25.36 -7.17 -3.31
CA GLU A 574 26.20 -6.46 -4.27
C GLU A 574 26.20 -7.10 -5.68
N THR A 575 25.54 -8.26 -5.86
CA THR A 575 25.53 -9.00 -7.15
C THR A 575 24.44 -8.50 -8.10
N VAL A 576 23.29 -8.07 -7.58
CA VAL A 576 22.15 -7.60 -8.38
C VAL A 576 21.95 -6.10 -8.15
N PRO A 577 21.94 -5.26 -9.20
CA PRO A 577 21.72 -3.83 -9.06
C PRO A 577 20.35 -3.50 -8.42
N ASP A 578 20.28 -2.44 -7.60
CA ASP A 578 19.06 -2.06 -6.87
C ASP A 578 17.90 -1.71 -7.82
N GLU A 579 18.20 -1.16 -8.99
CA GLU A 579 17.21 -0.84 -10.01
C GLU A 579 16.43 -2.08 -10.47
N ILE A 580 17.05 -3.26 -10.50
CA ILE A 580 16.40 -4.52 -10.87
C ILE A 580 15.33 -4.90 -9.87
N TYR A 581 15.60 -4.75 -8.57
CA TYR A 581 14.59 -4.98 -7.52
C TYR A 581 13.46 -3.94 -7.50
N ARG A 582 13.65 -2.79 -8.18
CA ARG A 582 12.62 -1.75 -8.33
C ARG A 582 11.80 -1.92 -9.60
N THR A 583 12.17 -2.85 -10.48
CA THR A 583 11.37 -3.17 -11.67
C THR A 583 9.97 -3.65 -11.27
N ARG A 584 9.02 -3.52 -12.21
CA ARG A 584 7.66 -4.03 -12.04
C ARG A 584 7.68 -5.53 -11.74
N VAL A 585 8.43 -6.30 -12.51
CA VAL A 585 8.50 -7.77 -12.42
C VAL A 585 8.89 -8.23 -11.01
N MET A 586 9.98 -7.69 -10.46
CA MET A 586 10.41 -8.04 -9.10
C MET A 586 9.42 -7.57 -8.03
N HIS A 587 8.84 -6.38 -8.19
CA HIS A 587 7.87 -5.85 -7.24
C HIS A 587 6.57 -6.68 -7.20
N GLU A 588 6.02 -7.06 -8.36
CA GLU A 588 4.82 -7.89 -8.45
C GLU A 588 5.08 -9.31 -7.92
N LEU A 589 6.24 -9.90 -8.22
CA LEU A 589 6.65 -11.20 -7.69
C LEU A 589 6.64 -11.19 -6.15
N GLU A 590 7.26 -10.16 -5.57
CA GLU A 590 7.39 -10.00 -4.13
C GLU A 590 6.04 -9.77 -3.46
N THR A 591 5.25 -8.82 -3.97
CA THR A 591 3.94 -8.48 -3.39
C THR A 591 2.94 -9.63 -3.53
N ALA A 592 2.96 -10.39 -4.63
CA ALA A 592 2.14 -11.60 -4.76
C ALA A 592 2.48 -12.66 -3.69
N ALA A 593 3.76 -12.89 -3.42
CA ALA A 593 4.18 -13.79 -2.37
C ALA A 593 3.78 -13.27 -0.97
N GLN A 594 3.98 -11.97 -0.72
CA GLN A 594 3.60 -11.32 0.53
C GLN A 594 2.11 -11.44 0.81
N ASP A 595 1.26 -11.12 -0.16
CA ASP A 595 -0.19 -11.23 -0.03
C ASP A 595 -0.62 -12.65 0.33
N TYR A 596 -0.03 -13.66 -0.33
CA TYR A 596 -0.33 -15.06 -0.03
C TYR A 596 -0.03 -15.42 1.43
N ALA A 597 1.15 -15.03 1.92
CA ALA A 597 1.56 -15.30 3.30
C ALA A 597 0.71 -14.53 4.32
N CYS A 598 0.37 -13.26 4.03
CA CYS A 598 -0.50 -12.44 4.87
C CYS A 598 -1.89 -13.07 4.99
N PHE A 599 -2.52 -13.43 3.86
CA PHE A 599 -3.85 -14.02 3.86
C PHE A 599 -3.87 -15.42 4.46
N THR A 600 -2.76 -16.18 4.35
CA THR A 600 -2.57 -17.41 5.12
C THR A 600 -2.69 -17.14 6.61
N ASN A 601 -2.02 -16.12 7.12
CA ASN A 601 -2.17 -15.77 8.54
C ASN A 601 -3.60 -15.41 8.87
N ASP A 602 -4.21 -14.49 8.13
CA ASP A 602 -5.56 -13.99 8.41
C ASP A 602 -6.63 -15.10 8.43
N LEU A 603 -6.51 -16.09 7.54
CA LEU A 603 -7.41 -17.25 7.54
C LEU A 603 -7.28 -18.08 8.82
N PHE A 604 -6.05 -18.37 9.25
CA PHE A 604 -5.80 -19.18 10.46
C PHE A 604 -6.01 -18.39 11.75
N SER A 605 -5.72 -17.08 11.75
CA SER A 605 -5.81 -16.21 12.91
C SER A 605 -7.18 -15.61 13.13
N TYR A 606 -8.13 -15.72 12.18
CA TYR A 606 -9.45 -15.11 12.26
C TYR A 606 -10.15 -15.29 13.62
N GLN A 607 -10.20 -16.52 14.17
CA GLN A 607 -10.83 -16.71 15.48
C GLN A 607 -10.06 -15.98 16.61
N LYS A 608 -8.74 -16.13 16.64
CA LYS A 608 -7.86 -15.46 17.62
C LYS A 608 -8.09 -13.94 17.59
N GLU A 609 -8.00 -13.36 16.40
CA GLU A 609 -8.06 -11.92 16.17
C GLU A 609 -9.43 -11.35 16.54
N ILE A 610 -10.51 -11.94 16.02
CA ILE A 610 -11.86 -11.39 16.19
C ILE A 610 -12.45 -11.65 17.58
N GLU A 611 -12.33 -12.88 18.09
CA GLU A 611 -12.95 -13.28 19.36
C GLU A 611 -12.09 -12.95 20.58
N PHE A 612 -10.77 -13.14 20.50
CA PHE A 612 -9.90 -13.06 21.68
C PHE A 612 -9.13 -11.75 21.77
N GLU A 613 -8.84 -11.10 20.64
CA GLU A 613 -8.04 -9.87 20.60
C GLU A 613 -8.88 -8.62 20.30
N GLY A 614 -10.02 -8.78 19.62
CA GLY A 614 -10.85 -7.67 19.17
C GLY A 614 -10.18 -6.89 18.03
N GLU A 615 -9.34 -7.56 17.26
CA GLU A 615 -8.54 -7.03 16.16
C GLU A 615 -9.42 -6.71 14.94
N LEU A 616 -9.10 -5.62 14.25
CA LEU A 616 -9.80 -5.12 13.07
C LEU A 616 -9.07 -5.45 11.75
N HIS A 617 -7.79 -5.79 11.85
CA HIS A 617 -6.92 -6.03 10.70
C HIS A 617 -6.90 -7.50 10.31
N ASN A 618 -7.98 -7.95 9.68
CA ASN A 618 -8.08 -9.29 9.09
C ASN A 618 -8.84 -9.22 7.76
N ILE A 619 -8.28 -9.78 6.67
CA ILE A 619 -8.90 -9.68 5.34
C ILE A 619 -10.31 -10.29 5.29
N VAL A 620 -10.58 -11.35 6.06
CA VAL A 620 -11.91 -11.98 6.10
C VAL A 620 -12.91 -10.99 6.71
N LEU A 621 -12.56 -10.33 7.82
CA LEU A 621 -13.41 -9.29 8.41
C LEU A 621 -13.61 -8.12 7.44
N VAL A 622 -12.53 -7.68 6.79
CA VAL A 622 -12.56 -6.56 5.82
C VAL A 622 -13.51 -6.89 4.66
N ILE A 623 -13.44 -8.10 4.09
CA ILE A 623 -14.32 -8.54 3.02
C ILE A 623 -15.77 -8.67 3.50
N GLN A 624 -16.02 -9.25 4.68
CA GLN A 624 -17.37 -9.30 5.26
C GLN A 624 -17.99 -7.91 5.37
N ASN A 625 -17.21 -6.97 5.89
CA ASN A 625 -17.67 -5.61 6.12
C ASN A 625 -17.90 -4.86 4.80
N PHE A 626 -16.96 -4.96 3.86
CA PHE A 626 -17.01 -4.24 2.59
C PHE A 626 -18.14 -4.78 1.69
N LEU A 627 -18.17 -6.09 1.42
CA LEU A 627 -19.16 -6.72 0.54
C LEU A 627 -20.50 -7.00 1.24
N GLY A 628 -20.56 -6.91 2.57
CA GLY A 628 -21.77 -7.23 3.34
C GLY A 628 -22.14 -8.72 3.31
N VAL A 629 -21.13 -9.60 3.21
CA VAL A 629 -21.29 -11.06 3.14
C VAL A 629 -20.98 -11.73 4.47
N ASP A 630 -21.39 -12.99 4.64
CA ASP A 630 -21.04 -13.75 5.84
C ASP A 630 -19.58 -14.22 5.82
N ARG A 631 -19.07 -14.64 6.99
CA ARG A 631 -17.66 -15.03 7.17
C ARG A 631 -17.20 -16.19 6.31
N LEU A 632 -18.10 -17.11 5.94
CA LEU A 632 -17.72 -18.27 5.13
C LEU A 632 -17.54 -17.85 3.68
N THR A 633 -18.42 -16.99 3.16
CA THR A 633 -18.25 -16.37 1.84
C THR A 633 -17.00 -15.48 1.81
N ALA A 634 -16.76 -14.66 2.82
CA ALA A 634 -15.56 -13.82 2.87
C ALA A 634 -14.26 -14.64 2.94
N ARG A 635 -14.27 -15.75 3.67
CA ARG A 635 -13.18 -16.73 3.69
C ARG A 635 -12.94 -17.33 2.30
N ASP A 636 -14.00 -17.72 1.60
CA ASP A 636 -13.87 -18.31 0.26
C ASP A 636 -13.30 -17.30 -0.75
N ILE A 637 -13.78 -16.05 -0.71
CA ILE A 637 -13.21 -14.95 -1.52
C ILE A 637 -11.73 -14.72 -1.16
N THR A 638 -11.37 -14.78 0.12
CA THR A 638 -9.96 -14.68 0.56
C THR A 638 -9.11 -15.80 -0.05
N ALA A 639 -9.61 -17.04 -0.03
CA ALA A 639 -8.90 -18.18 -0.62
C ALA A 639 -8.79 -18.09 -2.15
N GLU A 640 -9.80 -17.53 -2.83
CA GLU A 640 -9.76 -17.23 -4.26
C GLU A 640 -8.74 -16.14 -4.58
N LEU A 641 -8.68 -15.07 -3.77
CA LEU A 641 -7.65 -14.04 -3.87
C LEU A 641 -6.26 -14.64 -3.70
N MET A 642 -6.04 -15.47 -2.66
CA MET A 642 -4.77 -16.18 -2.46
C MET A 642 -4.37 -17.01 -3.68
N THR A 643 -5.32 -17.74 -4.26
CA THR A 643 -5.09 -18.56 -5.46
C THR A 643 -4.71 -17.68 -6.66
N ALA A 644 -5.40 -16.56 -6.85
CA ALA A 644 -5.08 -15.61 -7.92
C ALA A 644 -3.69 -14.97 -7.75
N ARG A 645 -3.29 -14.62 -6.51
CA ARG A 645 -1.93 -14.13 -6.22
C ARG A 645 -0.87 -15.20 -6.50
N MET A 646 -1.14 -16.47 -6.16
CA MET A 646 -0.23 -17.58 -6.47
C MET A 646 -0.07 -17.80 -7.99
N HIS A 647 -1.15 -17.79 -8.75
CA HIS A 647 -1.07 -17.89 -10.21
C HIS A 647 -0.29 -16.73 -10.83
N GLN A 648 -0.45 -15.50 -10.29
CA GLN A 648 0.36 -14.35 -10.72
C GLN A 648 1.85 -14.58 -10.41
N PHE A 649 2.18 -15.05 -9.20
CA PHE A 649 3.55 -15.39 -8.82
C PHE A 649 4.16 -16.44 -9.77
N GLU A 650 3.44 -17.52 -10.08
CA GLU A 650 3.91 -18.56 -10.99
C GLU A 650 4.13 -18.02 -12.41
N HIS A 651 3.22 -17.17 -12.90
CA HIS A 651 3.36 -16.54 -14.22
C HIS A 651 4.61 -15.68 -14.29
N ILE A 652 4.80 -14.77 -13.33
CA ILE A 652 5.98 -13.89 -13.29
C ILE A 652 7.26 -14.71 -13.19
N ALA A 653 7.27 -15.73 -12.32
CA ALA A 653 8.43 -16.60 -12.10
C ALA A 653 8.81 -17.45 -13.33
N THR A 654 7.89 -17.68 -14.27
CA THR A 654 8.10 -18.56 -15.42
C THR A 654 8.21 -17.82 -16.76
N ALA A 655 7.56 -16.67 -16.90
CA ALA A 655 7.55 -15.87 -18.12
C ALA A 655 8.31 -14.55 -17.93
N ASP A 656 7.78 -13.64 -17.11
CA ASP A 656 8.21 -12.24 -17.04
C ASP A 656 9.67 -12.06 -16.58
N LEU A 657 10.17 -12.93 -15.70
CA LEU A 657 11.59 -12.89 -15.31
C LEU A 657 12.54 -13.09 -16.48
N THR A 658 12.20 -13.97 -17.43
CA THR A 658 13.04 -14.23 -18.59
C THR A 658 13.13 -12.99 -19.48
N VAL A 659 11.99 -12.33 -19.71
CA VAL A 659 11.92 -11.09 -20.47
C VAL A 659 12.74 -9.99 -19.78
N MET A 660 12.55 -9.80 -18.48
CA MET A 660 13.32 -8.83 -17.70
C MET A 660 14.83 -9.08 -17.76
N PHE A 661 15.28 -10.35 -17.73
CA PHE A 661 16.70 -10.69 -17.85
C PHE A 661 17.30 -10.28 -19.19
N GLU A 662 16.52 -10.39 -20.26
CA GLU A 662 16.92 -9.97 -21.61
C GLU A 662 16.90 -8.45 -21.76
N GLU A 663 15.87 -7.78 -21.25
CA GLU A 663 15.71 -6.32 -21.31
C GLU A 663 16.83 -5.56 -20.58
N HIS A 664 17.31 -6.11 -19.45
CA HIS A 664 18.34 -5.50 -18.63
C HIS A 664 19.75 -6.08 -18.87
N ASP A 665 19.92 -6.96 -19.87
CA ASP A 665 21.19 -7.63 -20.19
C ASP A 665 21.90 -8.23 -18.96
N LEU A 666 21.12 -8.89 -18.09
CA LEU A 666 21.66 -9.45 -16.85
C LEU A 666 22.56 -10.65 -17.13
N ASP A 667 23.71 -10.70 -16.46
CA ASP A 667 24.66 -11.82 -16.59
C ASP A 667 24.19 -13.09 -15.85
N GLU A 668 24.92 -14.19 -16.04
CA GLU A 668 24.57 -15.49 -15.46
C GLU A 668 24.60 -15.48 -13.92
N GLU A 669 25.46 -14.66 -13.31
CA GLU A 669 25.58 -14.56 -11.86
C GLU A 669 24.37 -13.85 -11.25
N ALA A 670 23.98 -12.70 -11.81
CA ALA A 670 22.78 -11.96 -11.40
C ALA A 670 21.50 -12.79 -11.61
N ARG A 671 21.40 -13.52 -12.74
CA ARG A 671 20.27 -14.44 -12.99
C ARG A 671 20.21 -15.55 -11.95
N ALA A 672 21.34 -16.12 -11.56
CA ALA A 672 21.39 -17.18 -10.55
C ALA A 672 20.95 -16.67 -9.16
N VAL A 673 21.33 -15.44 -8.79
CA VAL A 673 20.88 -14.81 -7.54
C VAL A 673 19.37 -14.57 -7.56
N ILE A 674 18.81 -14.05 -8.66
CA ILE A 674 17.35 -13.83 -8.77
C ILE A 674 16.59 -15.17 -8.77
N ALA A 675 17.11 -16.20 -9.45
CA ALA A 675 16.52 -17.53 -9.40
C ALA A 675 16.53 -18.13 -7.98
N ARG A 676 17.57 -17.84 -7.20
CA ARG A 676 17.63 -18.21 -5.77
C ARG A 676 16.61 -17.43 -4.95
N ASP A 677 16.48 -16.12 -5.15
CA ASP A 677 15.46 -15.29 -4.50
C ASP A 677 14.04 -15.84 -4.76
N VAL A 678 13.75 -16.25 -6.00
CA VAL A 678 12.47 -16.89 -6.36
C VAL A 678 12.26 -18.20 -5.60
N GLN A 679 13.30 -19.03 -5.46
CA GLN A 679 13.20 -20.27 -4.68
C GLN A 679 12.99 -19.98 -3.19
N ASP A 680 13.65 -18.97 -2.64
CA ASP A 680 13.49 -18.58 -1.25
C ASP A 680 12.06 -18.06 -0.99
N LEU A 681 11.43 -17.34 -1.94
CA LEU A 681 10.02 -16.96 -1.85
C LEU A 681 9.07 -18.18 -1.86
N LYS A 682 9.38 -19.22 -2.65
CA LYS A 682 8.60 -20.48 -2.67
C LYS A 682 8.70 -21.23 -1.34
N ASP A 683 9.93 -21.34 -0.81
CA ASP A 683 10.18 -21.96 0.49
C ASP A 683 9.51 -21.17 1.62
N TRP A 684 9.56 -19.83 1.56
CA TRP A 684 8.91 -18.94 2.51
C TRP A 684 7.39 -19.12 2.53
N MET A 685 6.71 -19.05 1.38
CA MET A 685 5.25 -19.22 1.30
C MET A 685 4.80 -20.60 1.78
N SER A 686 5.47 -21.67 1.30
CA SER A 686 5.12 -23.05 1.67
C SER A 686 5.43 -23.36 3.15
N GLY A 687 6.54 -22.85 3.67
CA GLY A 687 6.94 -22.99 5.07
C GLY A 687 5.99 -22.24 6.02
N ILE A 688 5.58 -21.02 5.67
CA ILE A 688 4.59 -20.26 6.45
C ILE A 688 3.27 -21.02 6.53
N LEU A 689 2.76 -21.53 5.41
CA LEU A 689 1.51 -22.30 5.40
C LEU A 689 1.62 -23.55 6.27
N GLU A 690 2.72 -24.30 6.17
CA GLU A 690 2.92 -25.49 6.98
C GLU A 690 3.06 -25.17 8.48
N TRP A 691 3.71 -24.06 8.82
CA TRP A 691 3.79 -23.62 10.21
C TRP A 691 2.41 -23.27 10.76
N HIS A 692 1.57 -22.53 10.02
CA HIS A 692 0.20 -22.20 10.43
C HIS A 692 -0.67 -23.45 10.64
N ARG A 693 -0.48 -24.51 9.84
CA ARG A 693 -1.18 -25.79 9.98
C ARG A 693 -0.85 -26.53 11.28
N ARG A 694 0.35 -26.36 11.83
CA ARG A 694 0.82 -27.12 13.01
C ARG A 694 0.90 -26.31 14.29
N CYS A 695 1.10 -24.99 14.17
CA CYS A 695 1.32 -24.12 15.30
C CYS A 695 0.08 -24.04 16.21
N VAL A 696 0.29 -24.16 17.52
CA VAL A 696 -0.83 -24.10 18.48
C VAL A 696 -1.40 -22.69 18.63
N ARG A 697 -0.68 -21.65 18.18
CA ARG A 697 -1.04 -20.21 18.27
C ARG A 697 -2.47 -19.91 17.83
N TYR A 698 -2.99 -20.68 16.87
CA TYR A 698 -4.28 -20.44 16.23
C TYR A 698 -5.36 -21.44 16.66
N THR A 699 -5.03 -22.40 17.52
CA THR A 699 -5.94 -23.47 17.90
C THR A 699 -6.87 -23.03 19.03
N GLU A 700 -8.16 -23.32 18.89
CA GLU A 700 -9.16 -22.98 19.92
C GLU A 700 -8.79 -23.47 21.34
N PRO A 701 -8.28 -24.70 21.56
CA PRO A 701 -7.86 -25.13 22.89
C PRO A 701 -6.79 -24.23 23.52
N GLU A 702 -5.85 -23.73 22.73
CA GLU A 702 -4.81 -22.82 23.21
C GLU A 702 -5.37 -21.42 23.50
N LEU A 703 -6.22 -20.89 22.64
CA LEU A 703 -6.89 -19.60 22.85
C LEU A 703 -7.73 -19.60 24.13
N LEU A 704 -8.47 -20.69 24.37
CA LEU A 704 -9.23 -20.89 25.61
C LEU A 704 -8.34 -21.00 26.85
N ARG A 705 -7.20 -21.69 26.74
CA ARG A 705 -6.20 -21.77 27.81
C ARG A 705 -5.67 -20.39 28.19
N LEU A 706 -5.22 -19.61 27.20
CA LEU A 706 -4.67 -18.27 27.42
C LEU A 706 -5.72 -17.33 28.04
N ARG A 707 -6.97 -17.39 27.57
CA ARG A 707 -8.08 -16.63 28.17
C ARG A 707 -8.31 -17.01 29.63
N SER A 708 -8.30 -18.31 29.95
CA SER A 708 -8.47 -18.80 31.32
C SER A 708 -7.34 -18.33 32.25
N GLU A 709 -6.11 -18.35 31.77
CA GLU A 709 -4.93 -17.90 32.54
C GLU A 709 -4.98 -16.39 32.77
N ALA A 710 -5.36 -15.60 31.77
CA ALA A 710 -5.53 -14.15 31.89
C ALA A 710 -6.65 -13.73 32.88
N MET A 711 -7.67 -14.58 33.08
CA MET A 711 -8.74 -14.36 34.06
C MET A 711 -8.38 -14.79 35.49
N THR A 712 -7.27 -15.50 35.68
CA THR A 712 -6.84 -15.97 37.00
C THR A 712 -5.95 -14.91 37.65
N PRO A 713 -6.29 -14.37 38.85
CA PRO A 713 -5.43 -13.38 39.52
C PRO A 713 -4.06 -14.00 39.82
N PRO A 714 -2.96 -13.25 39.67
CA PRO A 714 -1.64 -13.78 39.99
C PRO A 714 -1.62 -14.27 41.44
N LEU A 715 -1.17 -15.51 41.64
CA LEU A 715 -0.92 -16.03 42.98
C LEU A 715 0.05 -15.07 43.66
N PRO A 716 -0.19 -14.66 44.93
CA PRO A 716 0.75 -13.81 45.63
C PRO A 716 2.11 -14.51 45.66
N HIS A 717 3.10 -13.92 45.01
CA HIS A 717 4.48 -14.38 45.10
C HIS A 717 4.85 -14.45 46.59
N PRO A 718 5.50 -15.53 47.06
CA PRO A 718 6.06 -15.54 48.40
C PRO A 718 7.02 -14.35 48.50
N PRO A 719 6.96 -13.53 49.57
CA PRO A 719 7.77 -12.34 49.66
C PRO A 719 9.24 -12.72 49.53
N HIS A 720 9.90 -12.18 48.49
CA HIS A 720 11.34 -12.23 48.37
C HIS A 720 11.94 -11.70 49.67
N ALA A 721 12.60 -12.58 50.43
CA ALA A 721 13.41 -12.18 51.56
C ALA A 721 14.62 -11.39 51.04
N GLY A 722 14.57 -10.06 51.15
CA GLY A 722 15.63 -9.19 50.64
C GLY A 722 15.49 -7.72 51.03
N LEU A 723 15.85 -7.42 52.29
CA LEU A 723 16.40 -6.17 52.83
C LEU A 723 15.71 -4.83 52.49
N GLY A 724 15.07 -4.24 53.50
CA GLY A 724 14.62 -2.84 53.46
C GLY A 724 13.77 -2.38 54.64
N THR A 725 14.03 -2.83 55.86
CA THR A 725 13.41 -2.26 57.07
C THR A 725 14.01 -0.87 57.33
N SER A 726 13.28 0.18 56.99
CA SER A 726 13.49 1.51 57.56
C SER A 726 12.20 2.32 57.54
N ALA A 727 11.87 2.87 58.71
CA ALA A 727 10.85 3.86 58.99
C ALA A 727 9.38 3.40 59.12
N VAL A 728 9.06 2.73 60.22
CA VAL A 728 7.92 3.14 61.09
C VAL A 728 8.28 2.82 62.55
N ARG A 729 8.66 3.84 63.34
CA ARG A 729 8.68 3.77 64.82
C ARG A 729 7.30 4.23 65.31
N VAL A 730 6.49 3.31 65.84
CA VAL A 730 5.36 3.64 66.70
C VAL A 730 5.83 3.50 68.16
N PRO A 731 5.66 4.52 69.03
CA PRO A 731 6.09 4.43 70.42
C PRO A 731 5.13 3.56 71.22
N ALA A 732 5.69 2.60 71.97
CA ALA A 732 4.97 1.73 72.88
C ALA A 732 4.37 2.52 74.06
N ARG A 733 3.14 2.17 74.44
CA ARG A 733 2.57 2.46 75.77
C ARG A 733 2.73 1.23 76.68
N PRO A 734 3.02 1.40 77.98
CA PRO A 734 3.40 0.29 78.85
C PRO A 734 2.22 -0.31 79.63
N THR A 735 2.41 -1.60 79.97
CA THR A 735 1.97 -2.36 81.16
C THR A 735 0.48 -2.48 81.47
N GLN A 736 -0.01 -3.73 81.56
CA GLN A 736 -0.34 -4.29 82.88
C GLN A 736 -0.41 -5.84 82.87
N GLU A 737 0.12 -6.39 83.95
CA GLU A 737 0.26 -7.80 84.31
C GLU A 737 -1.07 -8.46 84.69
N SER A 738 -1.16 -9.77 84.48
CA SER A 738 -1.73 -10.67 85.48
C SER A 738 -1.34 -12.13 85.20
N ARG A 739 -0.56 -12.71 86.12
CA ARG A 739 -0.51 -14.15 86.45
C ARG A 739 -1.19 -14.33 87.82
N PRO A 740 -1.54 -15.55 88.27
CA PRO A 740 -1.26 -16.87 87.70
C PRO A 740 -2.44 -17.53 86.99
#